data_AF-A0A8C4NGC9-F1
#
_entry.id   AF-A0A8C4NGC9-F1
#
_cell.length_a   1.000
_cell.length_b   1.000
_cell.length_c   1.000
_cell.angle_alpha   90.00
_cell.angle_beta   90.00
_cell.angle_gamma   90.00
#
_symmetry.space_group_name_H-M   'P 1'
#
loop_
_entity.id
_entity.type
_entity.pdbx_description
1 polymer ?
#
loop_
_entity_poly.entity_id
_entity_poly.type
_entity_poly.pdbx_seq_one_letter_code
_entity_poly.pdbx_strand_id
1 'polypeptide(L)'
;MVADSRKAASGAAYRRPFGCAVLSAAELLHGDSDRQRDEREFVLKVFTCSNESEWHQMHENIVKKSNTKYYPASSNYGILVALQLFYGDLDQVRRENPYIFTRGLALTRKLGFSEVIMPGDMRNEMFITLERGEFEKGGKSVQKNVEVTMYVLDVQGDILPDCICAGSGEPGVTKFRSFVLYHNNSPRWAEPIKLPLPIERFRGAHLRFEFRHCSTKDKGERKLFAFSFTPLMHEDGSTLTDTLHELLVYKCDESLDLSNPSIYLCLRSSKDHQNGAQTTPASLNGPVQLSARESFFISTILCSTKLTQNGVLLGLLKWKANSNQLVDILPQLRHMHGGEIVKFLQDILDTLFAILDESPEKYSTLVFQALVHIINLLRDAKFHNFRPVMDMYIQKHFAGALAYRELLRCLQWYLDRSVGAERQDSLQEALKALEYLFKFVVQSRRLFVQATGGRDEEDFRGSICAFFHSVQCCLAQESKGADTVAYTQAAFLGSFPAVYGELMRLLGPREVAGLVRDTLGSLPGLLHVAQVLRGAQLQCVGQTVQSQLFACPEARRVLLPVVLRYLHSHLQHQQELPLCASILGTLFSIIKRDSTALLPVSDELDLLAATLPEVLVCILVELLGRSHSSTNHRASHEATNIVGEYVSCLLSLLRQMADTHFQQLLESFGNREHLREFLQQIFRVFQYLLQPDIYPRDWMAMRTVTNNVIITTMQYLSSALHTHFVNDSFDFKVGQSYNCCCDLQTSYSYVLEVLQSLQSMLYGSCFYICSKHLL
;
A
#
# COMPACT_ATOMS: atom_id res chain seq x y z
N MET A 1 -14.11 24.21 35.58
CA MET A 1 -15.23 24.58 36.48
C MET A 1 -14.69 25.52 37.53
N VAL A 2 -15.13 26.78 37.56
CA VAL A 2 -14.85 27.67 38.69
C VAL A 2 -16.14 27.77 39.50
N ALA A 3 -16.04 27.31 40.74
CA ALA A 3 -17.13 27.31 41.70
C ALA A 3 -17.38 28.73 42.20
N ASP A 4 -18.56 29.26 41.91
CA ASP A 4 -19.24 30.21 42.81
C ASP A 4 -20.75 30.02 42.64
N SER A 5 -21.27 28.98 43.28
CA SER A 5 -22.69 28.60 43.23
C SER A 5 -23.34 28.91 44.57
N ARG A 6 -23.86 30.13 44.73
CA ARG A 6 -24.82 30.47 45.81
C ARG A 6 -25.68 31.70 45.52
N LYS A 7 -26.15 31.84 44.29
CA LYS A 7 -27.43 32.52 43.99
C LYS A 7 -28.24 31.63 43.07
N ALA A 8 -29.42 31.23 43.53
CA ALA A 8 -30.36 30.39 42.81
C ALA A 8 -30.62 30.97 41.40
N ALA A 9 -30.20 30.25 40.37
CA ALA A 9 -30.50 30.57 38.97
C ALA A 9 -31.92 30.09 38.63
N SER A 10 -32.94 30.79 39.15
CA SER A 10 -34.36 30.54 38.84
C SER A 10 -34.85 31.28 37.59
N GLY A 11 -33.97 31.53 36.62
CA GLY A 11 -34.33 32.07 35.31
C GLY A 11 -33.70 31.22 34.20
N ALA A 12 -34.47 30.80 33.20
CA ALA A 12 -33.95 29.98 32.12
C ALA A 12 -32.77 30.70 31.42
N ALA A 13 -31.58 30.11 31.50
CA ALA A 13 -30.36 30.64 30.89
C ALA A 13 -30.30 30.28 29.39
N TYR A 14 -29.82 31.21 28.56
CA TYR A 14 -29.48 30.98 27.15
C TYR A 14 -27.97 30.74 27.04
N ARG A 15 -27.55 29.77 26.22
CA ARG A 15 -26.13 29.57 25.94
C ARG A 15 -25.64 30.70 25.03
N ARG A 16 -24.53 31.35 25.38
CA ARG A 16 -23.87 32.39 24.57
C ARG A 16 -22.37 32.10 24.52
N PRO A 17 -21.70 32.37 23.40
CA PRO A 17 -20.26 32.28 23.32
C PRO A 17 -19.61 33.30 24.25
N PHE A 18 -18.54 32.90 24.95
CA PHE A 18 -17.81 33.78 25.86
C PHE A 18 -16.45 34.18 25.30
N GLY A 19 -15.60 33.19 24.98
CA GLY A 19 -14.27 33.43 24.45
C GLY A 19 -13.65 32.21 23.77
N CYS A 20 -12.64 32.43 22.94
CA CYS A 20 -11.97 31.43 22.12
C CYS A 20 -10.46 31.46 22.41
N ALA A 21 -9.84 30.29 22.44
CA ALA A 21 -8.39 30.15 22.51
C ALA A 21 -7.94 29.07 21.52
N VAL A 22 -6.75 29.23 20.95
CA VAL A 22 -6.21 28.30 19.92
C VAL A 22 -4.77 27.93 20.26
N LEU A 23 -4.43 26.66 20.06
CA LEU A 23 -3.08 26.11 20.20
C LEU A 23 -2.73 25.36 18.91
N SER A 24 -1.50 25.55 18.42
CA SER A 24 -1.02 24.86 17.23
C SER A 24 -0.53 23.45 17.58
N ALA A 25 -1.10 22.43 16.95
CA ALA A 25 -0.65 21.04 17.14
C ALA A 25 0.76 20.79 16.56
N ALA A 26 1.25 21.63 15.64
CA ALA A 26 2.59 21.50 15.08
C ALA A 26 3.70 21.71 16.14
N GLU A 27 3.43 22.50 17.17
CA GLU A 27 4.36 22.74 18.28
C GLU A 27 4.65 21.44 19.08
N LEU A 28 3.77 20.45 18.99
CA LEU A 28 3.98 19.11 19.59
C LEU A 28 4.85 18.21 18.72
N LEU A 29 4.78 18.38 17.40
CA LEU A 29 5.45 17.51 16.43
C LEU A 29 6.92 17.89 16.18
N HIS A 30 7.31 19.12 16.47
CA HIS A 30 8.66 19.65 16.21
C HIS A 30 9.66 19.56 17.39
N GLY A 31 9.37 18.79 18.44
CA GLY A 31 10.30 18.57 19.56
C GLY A 31 11.31 17.45 19.29
N ASP A 32 12.53 17.54 19.88
CA ASP A 32 13.55 16.48 19.86
C ASP A 32 12.96 15.11 20.24
N SER A 33 13.32 14.07 19.46
CA SER A 33 12.79 12.70 19.54
C SER A 33 12.93 12.02 20.91
N ASP A 34 13.91 12.43 21.72
CA ASP A 34 14.11 11.88 23.07
C ASP A 34 13.18 12.50 24.13
N ARG A 35 12.58 13.67 23.87
CA ARG A 35 11.67 14.39 24.80
C ARG A 35 10.20 14.34 24.38
N GLN A 36 9.82 13.47 23.45
CA GLN A 36 8.47 13.39 22.90
C GLN A 36 7.51 12.54 23.75
N ARG A 37 8.01 11.79 24.75
CA ARG A 37 7.18 10.99 25.66
C ARG A 37 6.68 11.74 26.89
N ASP A 38 7.26 12.89 27.22
CA ASP A 38 6.87 13.65 28.41
C ASP A 38 5.65 14.53 28.15
N GLU A 39 4.78 14.62 29.15
CA GLU A 39 3.62 15.51 29.14
C GLU A 39 4.09 16.98 29.13
N ARG A 40 3.57 17.79 28.19
CA ARG A 40 3.92 19.21 28.04
C ARG A 40 2.73 20.10 28.33
N GLU A 41 2.93 21.10 29.20
CA GLU A 41 1.91 22.08 29.57
C GLU A 41 1.91 23.29 28.64
N PHE A 42 0.72 23.69 28.20
CA PHE A 42 0.47 24.86 27.34
C PHE A 42 -0.55 25.78 27.98
N VAL A 43 -0.22 27.07 28.06
CA VAL A 43 -1.14 28.11 28.55
C VAL A 43 -1.83 28.78 27.37
N LEU A 44 -3.10 28.46 27.17
CA LEU A 44 -3.96 29.06 26.16
C LEU A 44 -4.57 30.37 26.68
N LYS A 45 -4.25 31.48 26.03
CA LYS A 45 -4.89 32.78 26.32
C LYS A 45 -6.28 32.81 25.71
N VAL A 46 -7.29 33.15 26.53
CA VAL A 46 -8.68 33.28 26.07
C VAL A 46 -8.89 34.69 25.52
N PHE A 47 -9.35 34.77 24.28
CA PHE A 47 -9.76 36.02 23.64
C PHE A 47 -11.28 36.12 23.67
N THR A 48 -11.81 37.33 23.80
CA THR A 48 -13.24 37.65 23.74
C THR A 48 -13.50 38.60 22.56
N CYS A 49 -14.71 38.57 22.01
CA CYS A 49 -15.09 39.41 20.87
C CYS A 49 -16.05 40.52 21.32
N SER A 50 -15.96 41.69 20.68
CA SER A 50 -16.93 42.79 20.85
C SER A 50 -18.18 42.60 19.99
N ASN A 51 -18.07 41.88 18.87
CA ASN A 51 -19.17 41.61 17.94
C ASN A 51 -19.37 40.10 17.73
N GLU A 52 -20.42 39.54 18.33
CA GLU A 52 -20.72 38.11 18.24
C GLU A 52 -21.09 37.65 16.82
N SER A 53 -21.41 38.54 15.88
CA SER A 53 -21.75 38.14 14.51
C SER A 53 -20.59 37.48 13.77
N GLU A 54 -19.35 37.77 14.15
CA GLU A 54 -18.13 37.20 13.54
C GLU A 54 -17.57 36.02 14.35
N TRP A 55 -18.31 35.51 15.35
CA TRP A 55 -17.86 34.44 16.24
C TRP A 55 -17.26 33.23 15.50
N HIS A 56 -17.90 32.82 14.41
CA HIS A 56 -17.48 31.66 13.63
C HIS A 56 -16.07 31.78 13.03
N GLN A 57 -15.51 32.98 12.85
CA GLN A 57 -14.15 33.20 12.30
C GLN A 57 -13.10 33.46 13.38
N MET A 58 -13.50 33.52 14.65
CA MET A 58 -12.63 33.99 15.72
C MET A 58 -11.36 33.15 15.86
N HIS A 59 -11.49 31.82 15.78
CA HIS A 59 -10.35 30.90 15.85
C HIS A 59 -9.35 31.14 14.72
N GLU A 60 -9.80 31.30 13.46
CA GLU A 60 -8.91 31.63 12.34
C GLU A 60 -8.22 32.98 12.51
N ASN A 61 -8.96 33.98 13.01
CA ASN A 61 -8.43 35.32 13.20
C ASN A 61 -7.32 35.33 14.27
N ILE A 62 -7.46 34.55 15.34
CA ILE A 62 -6.42 34.33 16.36
C ILE A 62 -5.19 33.69 15.72
N VAL A 63 -5.37 32.63 14.91
CA VAL A 63 -4.27 31.94 14.20
C VAL A 63 -3.53 32.89 13.26
N LYS A 64 -4.27 33.72 12.51
CA LYS A 64 -3.73 34.74 11.59
C LYS A 64 -3.19 35.98 12.31
N LYS A 65 -3.27 36.05 13.65
CA LYS A 65 -2.84 37.18 14.49
C LYS A 65 -3.51 38.52 14.12
N SER A 66 -4.78 38.49 13.71
CA SER A 66 -5.56 39.65 13.29
C SER A 66 -6.16 40.43 14.47
N ASN A 67 -5.33 41.19 15.19
CA ASN A 67 -5.67 41.76 16.52
C ASN A 67 -6.72 42.89 16.56
N THR A 68 -7.28 43.34 15.43
CA THR A 68 -8.17 44.53 15.41
C THR A 68 -9.60 44.25 15.87
N LYS A 69 -10.01 43.00 16.05
CA LYS A 69 -11.42 42.62 16.33
C LYS A 69 -11.65 41.79 17.60
N TYR A 70 -10.60 41.44 18.34
CA TYR A 70 -10.69 40.65 19.56
C TYR A 70 -9.68 41.14 20.60
N TYR A 71 -10.03 41.00 21.88
CA TYR A 71 -9.19 41.42 23.00
C TYR A 71 -8.96 40.23 23.93
N PRO A 72 -7.78 40.13 24.57
CA PRO A 72 -7.59 39.14 25.62
C PRO A 72 -8.62 39.40 26.72
N ALA A 73 -9.22 38.33 27.23
CA ALA A 73 -9.93 38.40 28.50
C ALA A 73 -8.96 38.97 29.55
N SER A 74 -9.47 39.62 30.60
CA SER A 74 -8.65 40.21 31.68
C SER A 74 -7.47 39.32 32.10
N SER A 75 -6.35 39.92 32.53
CA SER A 75 -4.99 39.36 32.59
C SER A 75 -4.78 37.97 33.23
N ASN A 76 -5.79 37.40 33.90
CA ASN A 76 -5.71 36.13 34.63
C ASN A 76 -6.58 35.00 34.02
N TYR A 77 -7.17 35.19 32.83
CA TYR A 77 -8.00 34.17 32.18
C TYR A 77 -7.20 33.41 31.12
N GLY A 78 -6.88 32.14 31.42
CA GLY A 78 -6.27 31.20 30.50
C GLY A 78 -6.74 29.77 30.76
N ILE A 79 -6.60 28.92 29.75
CA ILE A 79 -6.84 27.47 29.87
C ILE A 79 -5.47 26.80 29.86
N LEU A 80 -5.13 26.07 30.93
CA LEU A 80 -3.95 25.21 30.96
C LEU A 80 -4.32 23.87 30.33
N VAL A 81 -3.61 23.44 29.29
CA VAL A 81 -3.79 22.14 28.65
C VAL A 81 -2.46 21.42 28.64
N ALA A 82 -2.44 20.19 29.12
CA ALA A 82 -1.29 19.31 29.05
C ALA A 82 -1.49 18.30 27.91
N LEU A 83 -0.48 18.14 27.06
CA LEU A 83 -0.53 17.28 25.88
C LEU A 83 0.65 16.31 25.87
N GLN A 84 0.38 15.06 25.51
CA GLN A 84 1.34 13.97 25.43
C GLN A 84 1.11 13.17 24.15
N LEU A 85 2.18 12.84 23.43
CA LEU A 85 2.12 12.09 22.18
C LEU A 85 2.45 10.62 22.41
N PHE A 86 1.64 9.72 21.85
CA PHE A 86 1.85 8.28 21.90
C PHE A 86 1.99 7.72 20.48
N TYR A 87 2.86 6.73 20.31
CA TYR A 87 3.13 6.08 19.03
C TYR A 87 2.54 4.65 19.03
N GLY A 88 2.08 4.21 17.86
CA GLY A 88 1.47 2.89 17.68
C GLY A 88 -0.05 2.95 17.56
N ASP A 89 -0.65 1.77 17.38
CA ASP A 89 -2.11 1.64 17.37
C ASP A 89 -2.71 1.77 18.78
N LEU A 90 -4.03 1.95 18.87
CA LEU A 90 -4.71 2.18 20.14
C LEU A 90 -4.54 1.02 21.13
N ASP A 91 -4.43 -0.22 20.65
CA ASP A 91 -4.29 -1.40 21.51
C ASP A 91 -2.87 -1.56 22.05
N GLN A 92 -1.86 -1.22 21.26
CA GLN A 92 -0.49 -1.06 21.71
C GLN A 92 -0.40 0.03 22.78
N VAL A 93 -0.92 1.23 22.50
CA VAL A 93 -0.88 2.37 23.43
C VAL A 93 -1.60 2.01 24.74
N ARG A 94 -2.73 1.30 24.67
CA ARG A 94 -3.47 0.82 25.85
C ARG A 94 -2.69 -0.20 26.68
N ARG A 95 -1.97 -1.13 26.03
CA ARG A 95 -1.13 -2.13 26.72
C ARG A 95 0.08 -1.50 27.39
N GLU A 96 0.72 -0.54 26.73
CA GLU A 96 1.92 0.13 27.24
C GLU A 96 1.58 1.18 28.32
N ASN A 97 0.38 1.78 28.28
CA ASN A 97 -0.02 2.88 29.17
C ASN A 97 -1.36 2.62 29.89
N PRO A 98 -1.52 1.50 30.63
CA PRO A 98 -2.82 1.10 31.18
C PRO A 98 -3.40 2.11 32.16
N TYR A 99 -2.54 2.84 32.91
CA TYR A 99 -2.96 3.81 33.91
C TYR A 99 -3.76 4.98 33.34
N ILE A 100 -3.49 5.41 32.09
CA ILE A 100 -4.19 6.53 31.44
C ILE A 100 -5.66 6.17 31.19
N PHE A 101 -5.91 4.93 30.80
CA PHE A 101 -7.25 4.46 30.41
C PHE A 101 -8.17 4.16 31.61
N THR A 102 -7.64 4.13 32.84
CA THR A 102 -8.43 3.90 34.05
C THR A 102 -9.17 5.15 34.56
N ARG A 103 -8.86 6.35 34.05
CA ARG A 103 -9.32 7.63 34.62
C ARG A 103 -10.55 8.26 33.94
N GLY A 104 -11.46 7.45 33.37
CA GLY A 104 -12.64 8.00 32.68
C GLY A 104 -12.28 8.82 31.44
N LEU A 105 -11.31 8.33 30.65
CA LEU A 105 -10.82 8.98 29.45
C LEU A 105 -11.92 9.08 28.38
N ALA A 106 -12.21 10.30 27.94
CA ALA A 106 -13.08 10.55 26.79
C ALA A 106 -12.32 10.31 25.48
N LEU A 107 -12.63 9.22 24.77
CA LEU A 107 -11.99 8.92 23.49
C LEU A 107 -12.65 9.73 22.36
N THR A 108 -11.85 10.55 21.67
CA THR A 108 -12.27 11.23 20.44
C THR A 108 -11.65 10.53 19.23
N ARG A 109 -12.46 9.91 18.38
CA ARG A 109 -11.98 9.33 17.12
C ARG A 109 -11.80 10.42 16.07
N LYS A 110 -10.83 10.24 15.17
CA LYS A 110 -10.64 11.09 13.99
C LYS A 110 -11.96 11.25 13.23
N LEU A 111 -12.26 12.45 12.76
CA LEU A 111 -13.36 12.71 11.83
C LEU A 111 -12.99 12.09 10.47
N GLY A 112 -13.83 11.18 9.96
CA GLY A 112 -13.44 10.25 8.88
C GLY A 112 -12.68 9.03 9.42
N PHE A 113 -12.00 8.28 8.56
CA PHE A 113 -11.33 7.04 8.97
C PHE A 113 -9.82 7.22 9.23
N SER A 114 -9.27 6.30 10.04
CA SER A 114 -7.83 6.05 10.07
C SER A 114 -7.35 5.64 8.67
N GLU A 115 -6.04 5.75 8.42
CA GLU A 115 -5.49 5.36 7.11
C GLU A 115 -5.76 3.90 6.76
N VAL A 116 -5.88 3.04 7.77
CA VAL A 116 -6.22 1.62 7.64
C VAL A 116 -7.45 1.33 8.47
N ILE A 117 -8.37 0.56 7.89
CA ILE A 117 -9.54 0.01 8.57
C ILE A 117 -9.33 -1.51 8.59
N MET A 118 -9.18 -2.08 9.79
CA MET A 118 -8.95 -3.51 9.93
C MET A 118 -10.28 -4.28 9.78
N PRO A 119 -10.25 -5.53 9.27
CA PRO A 119 -11.45 -6.36 9.20
C PRO A 119 -12.06 -6.53 10.60
N GLY A 120 -13.37 -6.28 10.73
CA GLY A 120 -14.07 -6.28 12.01
C GLY A 120 -14.18 -4.93 12.73
N ASP A 121 -13.50 -3.87 12.26
CA ASP A 121 -13.64 -2.53 12.82
C ASP A 121 -15.06 -1.97 12.58
N MET A 122 -15.86 -1.91 13.65
CA MET A 122 -17.20 -1.32 13.59
C MET A 122 -17.16 0.16 13.97
N ARG A 123 -17.73 0.99 13.09
CA ARG A 123 -18.00 2.40 13.36
C ARG A 123 -19.32 2.80 12.71
N ASN A 124 -20.15 3.54 13.44
CA ASN A 124 -21.37 4.14 12.91
C ASN A 124 -21.65 5.44 13.66
N GLU A 125 -20.99 6.52 13.25
CA GLU A 125 -21.17 7.84 13.83
C GLU A 125 -21.51 8.82 12.72
N MET A 126 -22.57 9.62 12.92
CA MET A 126 -22.88 10.73 12.03
C MET A 126 -22.60 12.04 12.76
N PHE A 127 -21.96 12.98 12.09
CA PHE A 127 -21.69 14.30 12.60
C PHE A 127 -22.53 15.31 11.82
N ILE A 128 -23.16 16.22 12.55
CA ILE A 128 -23.94 17.34 12.02
C ILE A 128 -23.31 18.62 12.53
N THR A 129 -23.04 19.57 11.65
CA THR A 129 -22.70 20.93 12.07
C THR A 129 -23.88 21.86 11.78
N LEU A 130 -24.34 22.60 12.79
CA LEU A 130 -25.26 23.71 12.56
C LEU A 130 -24.44 24.87 11.99
N GLU A 131 -24.54 25.12 10.68
CA GLU A 131 -23.69 26.09 9.99
C GLU A 131 -24.21 27.51 10.18
N ARG A 132 -25.36 27.81 9.56
CA ARG A 132 -25.94 29.15 9.55
C ARG A 132 -27.43 29.14 9.23
N GLY A 133 -28.12 30.22 9.53
CA GLY A 133 -29.48 30.46 9.08
C GLY A 133 -29.68 31.91 8.68
N GLU A 134 -30.69 32.17 7.86
CA GLU A 134 -31.11 33.50 7.42
C GLU A 134 -32.61 33.62 7.68
N PHE A 135 -32.99 34.54 8.58
CA PHE A 135 -34.36 34.70 9.04
C PHE A 135 -34.86 36.12 8.83
N GLU A 136 -36.15 36.25 8.58
CA GLU A 136 -36.79 37.54 8.50
C GLU A 136 -37.02 38.12 9.90
N LYS A 137 -36.86 39.44 9.98
CA LYS A 137 -37.14 40.22 11.19
C LYS A 137 -38.61 40.12 11.64
N GLY A 138 -39.54 39.93 10.68
CA GLY A 138 -40.97 39.69 10.93
C GLY A 138 -41.63 40.81 11.74
N GLY A 139 -41.78 42.00 11.15
CA GLY A 139 -42.47 43.15 11.75
C GLY A 139 -41.80 43.81 12.97
N LYS A 140 -40.73 43.22 13.52
CA LYS A 140 -40.01 43.76 14.70
C LYS A 140 -39.12 44.96 14.37
N SER A 141 -38.84 45.80 15.37
CA SER A 141 -37.91 46.94 15.27
C SER A 141 -36.43 46.54 15.37
N VAL A 142 -36.12 45.37 15.94
CA VAL A 142 -34.76 44.80 16.04
C VAL A 142 -34.72 43.35 15.51
N GLN A 143 -33.52 42.86 15.19
CA GLN A 143 -33.33 41.48 14.71
C GLN A 143 -33.69 40.45 15.80
N LYS A 144 -34.12 39.25 15.37
CA LYS A 144 -34.48 38.14 16.27
C LYS A 144 -33.22 37.58 16.94
N ASN A 145 -33.36 37.16 18.20
CA ASN A 145 -32.40 36.26 18.86
C ASN A 145 -32.88 34.83 18.58
N VAL A 146 -32.15 34.06 17.78
CA VAL A 146 -32.59 32.75 17.29
C VAL A 146 -31.89 31.64 18.05
N GLU A 147 -32.66 30.72 18.65
CA GLU A 147 -32.20 29.44 19.21
C GLU A 147 -32.73 28.32 18.32
N VAL A 148 -31.85 27.40 17.90
CA VAL A 148 -32.24 26.17 17.20
C VAL A 148 -32.36 25.07 18.22
N THR A 149 -33.51 24.41 18.28
CA THR A 149 -33.65 23.14 19.00
C THR A 149 -33.65 21.99 18.00
N MET A 150 -32.68 21.08 18.12
CA MET A 150 -32.55 19.90 17.28
C MET A 150 -33.03 18.65 18.02
N TYR A 151 -33.79 17.81 17.32
CA TYR A 151 -34.25 16.50 17.77
C TYR A 151 -33.86 15.44 16.75
N VAL A 152 -33.64 14.22 17.24
CA VAL A 152 -33.57 13.02 16.40
C VAL A 152 -34.84 12.22 16.67
N LEU A 153 -35.57 11.88 15.62
CA LEU A 153 -36.85 11.17 15.73
C LEU A 153 -36.83 9.90 14.90
N ASP A 154 -37.66 8.94 15.29
CA ASP A 154 -37.93 7.73 14.49
C ASP A 154 -39.04 7.95 13.46
N VAL A 155 -39.41 6.88 12.76
CA VAL A 155 -40.44 6.91 11.69
C VAL A 155 -41.84 7.25 12.22
N GLN A 156 -42.10 7.03 13.51
CA GLN A 156 -43.37 7.37 14.17
C GLN A 156 -43.40 8.82 14.66
N GLY A 157 -42.25 9.50 14.69
CA GLY A 157 -42.11 10.86 15.21
C GLY A 157 -41.79 10.90 16.70
N ASP A 158 -41.43 9.76 17.31
CA ASP A 158 -41.00 9.69 18.69
C ASP A 158 -39.53 10.12 18.82
N ILE A 159 -39.21 10.88 19.88
CA ILE A 159 -37.84 11.36 20.10
C ILE A 159 -36.95 10.20 20.53
N LEU A 160 -35.88 9.97 19.80
CA LEU A 160 -34.87 8.97 20.15
C LEU A 160 -34.03 9.46 21.33
N PRO A 161 -34.07 8.79 22.50
CA PRO A 161 -33.35 9.25 23.67
C PRO A 161 -31.84 9.06 23.52
N ASP A 162 -31.07 9.99 24.10
CA ASP A 162 -29.61 9.95 24.21
C ASP A 162 -28.84 9.83 22.88
N CYS A 163 -29.47 10.17 21.75
CA CYS A 163 -28.89 10.09 20.42
C CYS A 163 -28.20 11.39 19.95
N ILE A 164 -27.93 12.34 20.86
CA ILE A 164 -27.22 13.57 20.55
C ILE A 164 -26.09 13.81 21.58
N CYS A 165 -24.86 14.02 21.11
CA CYS A 165 -23.72 14.40 21.95
C CYS A 165 -23.12 15.72 21.47
N ALA A 166 -23.01 16.70 22.37
CA ALA A 166 -22.42 18.02 22.06
C ALA A 166 -20.88 18.01 22.03
N GLY A 167 -20.26 16.91 22.45
CA GLY A 167 -18.81 16.74 22.48
C GLY A 167 -18.42 15.32 22.88
N SER A 168 -17.14 15.00 22.79
CA SER A 168 -16.61 13.72 23.28
C SER A 168 -16.63 13.68 24.80
N GLY A 169 -17.10 12.56 25.37
CA GLY A 169 -17.20 12.38 26.82
C GLY A 169 -18.45 13.01 27.46
N GLU A 170 -19.19 13.84 26.72
CA GLU A 170 -20.49 14.33 27.15
C GLU A 170 -21.54 13.21 27.06
N PRO A 171 -22.47 13.11 28.03
CA PRO A 171 -23.56 12.14 27.95
C PRO A 171 -24.46 12.45 26.74
N GLY A 172 -25.10 11.40 26.22
CA GLY A 172 -26.16 11.57 25.23
C GLY A 172 -27.31 12.41 25.81
N VAL A 173 -27.90 13.25 24.98
CA VAL A 173 -29.09 14.05 25.31
C VAL A 173 -30.18 13.83 24.26
N THR A 174 -31.43 14.05 24.66
CA THR A 174 -32.61 13.86 23.79
C THR A 174 -32.90 15.05 22.88
N LYS A 175 -32.37 16.23 23.22
CA LYS A 175 -32.48 17.45 22.42
C LYS A 175 -31.26 18.31 22.57
N PHE A 176 -30.82 18.92 21.49
CA PHE A 176 -29.75 19.91 21.49
C PHE A 176 -30.33 21.30 21.30
N ARG A 177 -29.77 22.29 22.02
CA ARG A 177 -30.08 23.70 21.84
C ARG A 177 -28.80 24.42 21.43
N SER A 178 -28.86 25.21 20.35
CA SER A 178 -27.75 26.04 19.93
C SER A 178 -27.47 27.16 20.93
N PHE A 179 -26.30 27.80 20.84
CA PHE A 179 -26.16 29.12 21.44
C PHE A 179 -26.97 30.17 20.66
N VAL A 180 -27.18 31.32 21.30
CA VAL A 180 -27.97 32.44 20.77
C VAL A 180 -27.05 33.64 20.55
N LEU A 181 -27.04 34.17 19.32
CA LEU A 181 -26.35 35.41 18.97
C LEU A 181 -27.30 36.59 19.16
N TYR A 182 -26.82 37.62 19.88
CA TYR A 182 -27.66 38.76 20.22
C TYR A 182 -28.00 39.61 18.99
N HIS A 183 -29.29 39.87 18.79
CA HIS A 183 -29.84 40.63 17.66
C HIS A 183 -29.19 40.27 16.32
N ASN A 184 -29.18 38.97 16.00
CA ASN A 184 -28.63 38.47 14.75
C ASN A 184 -29.66 37.59 14.03
N ASN A 185 -30.22 38.09 12.94
CA ASN A 185 -31.16 37.34 12.09
C ASN A 185 -30.47 36.47 11.02
N SER A 186 -29.14 36.57 10.89
CA SER A 186 -28.31 35.69 10.06
C SER A 186 -27.24 34.97 10.90
N PRO A 187 -27.64 34.19 11.93
CA PRO A 187 -26.71 33.57 12.85
C PRO A 187 -25.82 32.55 12.13
N ARG A 188 -24.54 32.52 12.51
CA ARG A 188 -23.57 31.50 12.10
C ARG A 188 -23.10 30.77 13.37
N TRP A 189 -23.57 29.55 13.55
CA TRP A 189 -23.32 28.79 14.78
C TRP A 189 -21.99 28.05 14.71
N ALA A 190 -21.73 27.37 13.59
CA ALA A 190 -20.59 26.46 13.42
C ALA A 190 -20.45 25.48 14.61
N GLU A 191 -21.59 24.94 15.09
CA GLU A 191 -21.62 24.02 16.23
C GLU A 191 -21.64 22.56 15.76
N PRO A 192 -20.55 21.79 15.96
CA PRO A 192 -20.51 20.38 15.61
C PRO A 192 -21.24 19.54 16.67
N ILE A 193 -21.99 18.55 16.20
CA ILE A 193 -22.82 17.67 17.01
C ILE A 193 -22.61 16.24 16.52
N LYS A 194 -22.44 15.31 17.46
CA LYS A 194 -22.33 13.88 17.15
C LYS A 194 -23.66 13.19 17.40
N LEU A 195 -24.07 12.33 16.46
CA LEU A 195 -25.24 11.48 16.53
C LEU A 195 -24.81 10.01 16.66
N PRO A 196 -24.71 9.45 17.88
CA PRO A 196 -24.41 8.04 18.11
C PRO A 196 -25.65 7.16 17.86
N LEU A 197 -26.15 7.13 16.63
CA LEU A 197 -27.35 6.37 16.28
C LEU A 197 -27.04 4.88 16.04
N PRO A 198 -27.77 3.95 16.67
CA PRO A 198 -27.72 2.53 16.29
C PRO A 198 -28.13 2.33 14.83
N ILE A 199 -27.48 1.39 14.15
CA ILE A 199 -27.69 1.13 12.71
C ILE A 199 -29.15 0.74 12.44
N GLU A 200 -29.75 -0.04 13.33
CA GLU A 200 -31.12 -0.55 13.21
C GLU A 200 -32.16 0.57 13.26
N ARG A 201 -31.84 1.66 13.97
CA ARG A 201 -32.72 2.84 14.14
C ARG A 201 -32.47 3.92 13.10
N PHE A 202 -31.45 3.76 12.26
CA PHE A 202 -31.10 4.76 11.25
C PHE A 202 -32.15 4.81 10.12
N ARG A 203 -32.73 3.66 9.78
CA ARG A 203 -33.77 3.57 8.75
C ARG A 203 -35.06 4.22 9.23
N GLY A 204 -35.54 5.22 8.50
CA GLY A 204 -36.76 5.96 8.82
C GLY A 204 -36.58 7.05 9.87
N ALA A 205 -35.39 7.20 10.44
CA ALA A 205 -35.08 8.31 11.34
C ALA A 205 -34.85 9.62 10.57
N HIS A 206 -35.15 10.74 11.22
CA HIS A 206 -34.98 12.08 10.68
C HIS A 206 -34.61 13.10 11.75
N LEU A 207 -34.04 14.22 11.31
CA LEU A 207 -33.75 15.36 12.16
C LEU A 207 -34.87 16.39 12.02
N ARG A 208 -35.29 16.96 13.14
CA ARG A 208 -36.16 18.14 13.17
C ARG A 208 -35.46 19.29 13.88
N PHE A 209 -35.52 20.46 13.26
CA PHE A 209 -34.95 21.71 13.75
C PHE A 209 -36.07 22.70 13.99
N GLU A 210 -36.22 23.16 15.22
CA GLU A 210 -37.24 24.13 15.62
C GLU A 210 -36.57 25.47 15.93
N PHE A 211 -37.01 26.52 15.25
CA PHE A 211 -36.47 27.87 15.40
C PHE A 211 -37.32 28.66 16.39
N ARG A 212 -36.69 29.05 17.50
CA ARG A 212 -37.34 29.81 18.56
C ARG A 212 -36.72 31.19 18.72
N HIS A 213 -37.58 32.18 18.97
CA HIS A 213 -37.14 33.51 19.36
C HIS A 213 -37.00 33.61 20.88
N CYS A 214 -35.80 33.95 21.35
CA CYS A 214 -35.51 34.19 22.75
C CYS A 214 -35.76 35.66 23.12
N SER A 215 -36.80 35.93 23.91
CA SER A 215 -37.13 37.30 24.35
C SER A 215 -36.07 37.84 25.32
N THR A 216 -35.69 39.11 25.13
CA THR A 216 -34.85 39.86 26.07
C THR A 216 -35.67 40.56 27.16
N LYS A 217 -36.96 40.79 26.88
CA LYS A 217 -37.92 41.44 27.80
C LYS A 217 -38.54 40.43 28.75
N ASP A 218 -38.91 39.27 28.20
CA ASP A 218 -39.61 38.20 28.92
C ASP A 218 -38.63 37.04 29.17
N LYS A 219 -37.98 37.08 30.34
CA LYS A 219 -36.89 36.15 30.67
C LYS A 219 -37.40 34.70 30.63
N GLY A 220 -36.81 33.90 29.73
CA GLY A 220 -37.07 32.47 29.59
C GLY A 220 -38.15 32.11 28.58
N GLU A 221 -38.85 33.09 27.99
CA GLU A 221 -39.84 32.86 26.95
C GLU A 221 -39.15 32.53 25.60
N ARG A 222 -39.53 31.40 25.00
CA ARG A 222 -39.00 30.91 23.72
C ARG A 222 -40.15 30.64 22.75
N LYS A 223 -40.41 31.59 21.85
CA LYS A 223 -41.54 31.48 20.90
C LYS A 223 -41.12 30.74 19.64
N LEU A 224 -41.76 29.61 19.35
CA LEU A 224 -41.62 28.92 18.08
C LEU A 224 -42.15 29.81 16.95
N PHE A 225 -41.41 29.93 15.85
CA PHE A 225 -41.87 30.69 14.69
C PHE A 225 -41.67 29.97 13.35
N ALA A 226 -40.81 28.96 13.32
CA ALA A 226 -40.56 28.14 12.13
C ALA A 226 -39.88 26.82 12.50
N PHE A 227 -39.84 25.89 11.56
CA PHE A 227 -39.08 24.65 11.66
C PHE A 227 -38.51 24.21 10.30
N SER A 228 -37.57 23.28 10.34
CA SER A 228 -37.00 22.55 9.20
C SER A 228 -36.81 21.08 9.59
N PHE A 229 -36.66 20.18 8.63
CA PHE A 229 -36.37 18.78 8.90
C PHE A 229 -35.57 18.16 7.76
N THR A 230 -34.92 17.03 8.01
CA THR A 230 -34.29 16.21 6.96
C THR A 230 -34.26 14.73 7.35
N PRO A 231 -34.70 13.80 6.47
CA PRO A 231 -34.48 12.37 6.67
C PRO A 231 -33.00 12.01 6.69
N LEU A 232 -32.62 11.04 7.52
CA LEU A 232 -31.23 10.56 7.58
C LEU A 232 -30.92 9.54 6.47
N MET A 233 -31.95 8.90 5.92
CA MET A 233 -31.84 7.87 4.88
C MET A 233 -32.87 8.13 3.78
N HIS A 234 -32.43 8.00 2.53
CA HIS A 234 -33.26 8.08 1.34
C HIS A 234 -34.10 6.80 1.16
N GLU A 235 -35.09 6.83 0.27
CA GLU A 235 -35.99 5.69 0.02
C GLU A 235 -35.26 4.47 -0.58
N ASP A 236 -34.22 4.69 -1.37
CA ASP A 236 -33.35 3.62 -1.90
C ASP A 236 -32.48 2.95 -0.82
N GLY A 237 -32.45 3.54 0.39
CA GLY A 237 -31.69 3.10 1.55
C GLY A 237 -30.28 3.67 1.64
N SER A 238 -29.88 4.55 0.72
CA SER A 238 -28.64 5.32 0.85
C SER A 238 -28.81 6.37 1.95
N THR A 239 -27.73 6.69 2.67
CA THR A 239 -27.80 7.70 3.75
C THR A 239 -27.65 9.10 3.19
N LEU A 240 -28.13 10.10 3.94
CA LEU A 240 -27.94 11.52 3.65
C LEU A 240 -26.47 11.82 3.32
N THR A 241 -26.22 12.47 2.19
CA THR A 241 -24.88 12.67 1.61
C THR A 241 -24.02 13.66 2.40
N ASP A 242 -22.70 13.47 2.41
CA ASP A 242 -21.75 14.32 3.13
C ASP A 242 -21.49 15.63 2.38
N THR A 243 -22.35 16.63 2.62
CA THR A 243 -22.29 17.94 1.97
C THR A 243 -22.82 19.05 2.89
N LEU A 244 -22.83 20.28 2.36
CA LEU A 244 -23.61 21.39 2.91
C LEU A 244 -25.04 21.31 2.36
N HIS A 245 -26.02 21.11 3.23
CA HIS A 245 -27.44 21.02 2.89
C HIS A 245 -28.14 22.36 3.12
N GLU A 246 -28.82 22.89 2.10
CA GLU A 246 -29.79 23.97 2.26
C GLU A 246 -31.18 23.39 2.57
N LEU A 247 -31.63 23.53 3.80
CA LEU A 247 -32.94 23.08 4.26
C LEU A 247 -33.99 24.18 4.10
N LEU A 248 -35.20 23.77 3.71
CA LEU A 248 -36.34 24.66 3.58
C LEU A 248 -36.90 25.04 4.96
N VAL A 249 -37.25 26.31 5.13
CA VAL A 249 -37.80 26.85 6.38
C VAL A 249 -39.31 27.01 6.27
N TYR A 250 -40.02 26.33 7.15
CA TYR A 250 -41.48 26.33 7.22
C TYR A 250 -41.96 27.17 8.41
N LYS A 251 -42.68 28.25 8.15
CA LYS A 251 -43.32 29.10 9.16
C LYS A 251 -44.54 28.37 9.73
N CYS A 252 -44.72 28.46 11.04
CA CYS A 252 -45.79 27.79 11.77
C CYS A 252 -46.23 28.63 12.98
N ASP A 253 -47.47 28.41 13.42
CA ASP A 253 -47.97 28.94 14.68
C ASP A 253 -47.33 28.24 15.89
N GLU A 254 -47.24 28.95 17.02
CA GLU A 254 -46.62 28.45 18.25
C GLU A 254 -47.36 27.23 18.86
N SER A 255 -48.66 27.10 18.58
CA SER A 255 -49.51 26.00 19.03
C SER A 255 -49.47 24.76 18.14
N LEU A 256 -48.74 24.79 17.02
CA LEU A 256 -48.66 23.66 16.10
C LEU A 256 -47.97 22.46 16.77
N ASP A 257 -48.69 21.36 16.86
CA ASP A 257 -48.12 20.11 17.38
C ASP A 257 -47.31 19.40 16.29
N LEU A 258 -45.99 19.52 16.39
CA LEU A 258 -45.04 18.84 15.49
C LEU A 258 -44.80 17.37 15.88
N SER A 259 -45.45 16.83 16.93
CA SER A 259 -45.30 15.42 17.31
C SER A 259 -45.72 14.46 16.20
N ASN A 260 -46.76 14.82 15.43
CA ASN A 260 -47.22 14.02 14.30
C ASN A 260 -46.34 14.27 13.05
N PRO A 261 -45.52 13.30 12.63
CA PRO A 261 -44.58 13.49 11.53
C PRO A 261 -45.26 13.61 10.17
N SER A 262 -46.49 13.12 10.02
CA SER A 262 -47.23 13.18 8.74
C SER A 262 -47.54 14.61 8.30
N ILE A 263 -47.50 15.57 9.22
CA ILE A 263 -47.73 17.00 8.93
C ILE A 263 -46.58 17.61 8.13
N TYR A 264 -45.35 17.07 8.26
CA TYR A 264 -44.18 17.64 7.59
C TYR A 264 -43.37 16.65 6.75
N LEU A 265 -43.34 15.34 7.04
CA LEU A 265 -42.57 14.37 6.25
C LEU A 265 -43.05 14.23 4.80
N CYS A 266 -44.30 14.61 4.50
CA CYS A 266 -44.80 14.69 3.12
C CYS A 266 -44.34 15.94 2.36
N LEU A 267 -43.72 16.90 3.06
CA LEU A 267 -43.20 18.14 2.49
C LEU A 267 -41.76 17.93 2.00
N ARG A 268 -41.22 18.91 1.27
CA ARG A 268 -39.82 18.86 0.80
C ARG A 268 -38.86 19.34 1.89
N SER A 269 -37.83 18.57 2.20
CA SER A 269 -36.81 18.95 3.19
C SER A 269 -35.79 19.95 2.63
N SER A 270 -35.41 19.81 1.35
CA SER A 270 -34.37 20.61 0.68
C SER A 270 -34.77 20.98 -0.76
N LYS A 271 -34.04 21.93 -1.36
CA LYS A 271 -34.18 22.30 -2.78
C LYS A 271 -33.70 21.21 -3.73
N ASP A 272 -32.72 20.40 -3.31
CA ASP A 272 -32.05 19.40 -4.14
C ASP A 272 -32.78 18.04 -4.19
N HIS A 273 -33.64 17.75 -3.21
CA HIS A 273 -34.47 16.54 -3.20
C HIS A 273 -35.64 16.67 -4.20
N GLN A 274 -35.52 16.02 -5.36
CA GLN A 274 -36.58 15.97 -6.40
C GLN A 274 -37.60 14.83 -6.24
N ASN A 275 -37.54 14.00 -5.19
CA ASN A 275 -38.45 12.85 -5.11
C ASN A 275 -39.87 13.21 -4.63
N GLY A 276 -40.85 12.90 -5.49
CA GLY A 276 -42.14 12.30 -5.10
C GLY A 276 -43.28 13.19 -4.59
N ALA A 277 -43.04 14.36 -4.01
CA ALA A 277 -44.13 15.22 -3.53
C ALA A 277 -44.63 16.16 -4.66
N GLN A 278 -45.64 15.71 -5.41
CA GLN A 278 -46.34 16.50 -6.46
C GLN A 278 -47.18 17.67 -5.93
N THR A 279 -47.04 18.10 -4.68
CA THR A 279 -47.82 19.23 -4.17
C THR A 279 -47.06 20.53 -4.41
N THR A 280 -47.47 21.22 -5.47
CA THR A 280 -47.14 22.64 -5.70
C THR A 280 -47.41 23.47 -4.44
N PRO A 281 -46.60 24.53 -4.17
CA PRO A 281 -46.71 25.37 -2.98
C PRO A 281 -48.06 26.11 -2.84
N ALA A 282 -48.92 26.08 -3.88
CA ALA A 282 -50.19 26.77 -3.92
C ALA A 282 -51.39 25.99 -3.33
N SER A 283 -51.24 24.70 -2.98
CA SER A 283 -52.38 23.90 -2.44
C SER A 283 -52.36 23.64 -0.93
N LEU A 284 -51.30 24.06 -0.21
CA LEU A 284 -51.24 23.95 1.25
C LEU A 284 -51.90 25.16 1.91
N ASN A 285 -53.23 25.24 1.88
CA ASN A 285 -54.02 26.02 2.84
C ASN A 285 -54.01 25.32 4.22
N GLY A 286 -52.83 24.93 4.70
CA GLY A 286 -52.60 24.24 5.97
C GLY A 286 -51.93 25.16 6.99
N PRO A 287 -51.75 24.70 8.24
CA PRO A 287 -51.14 25.49 9.33
C PRO A 287 -49.63 25.76 9.18
N VAL A 288 -49.04 25.39 8.04
CA VAL A 288 -47.59 25.47 7.77
C VAL A 288 -47.36 26.14 6.42
N GLN A 289 -46.55 27.20 6.39
CA GLN A 289 -46.26 27.97 5.18
C GLN A 289 -44.75 27.94 4.84
N LEU A 290 -44.40 27.57 3.61
CA LEU A 290 -43.01 27.63 3.13
C LEU A 290 -42.53 29.08 3.00
N SER A 291 -41.38 29.38 3.59
CA SER A 291 -40.72 30.68 3.47
C SER A 291 -39.84 30.74 2.22
N ALA A 292 -40.06 31.72 1.34
CA ALA A 292 -39.24 31.91 0.13
C ALA A 292 -37.96 32.73 0.37
N ARG A 293 -37.81 33.30 1.57
CA ARG A 293 -36.75 34.28 1.92
C ARG A 293 -35.90 33.88 3.11
N GLU A 294 -36.22 32.74 3.73
CA GLU A 294 -35.49 32.21 4.88
C GLU A 294 -34.83 30.89 4.48
N SER A 295 -33.62 30.68 4.98
CA SER A 295 -32.80 29.51 4.66
C SER A 295 -32.10 29.01 5.90
N PHE A 296 -31.85 27.70 5.97
CA PHE A 296 -31.12 27.09 7.06
C PHE A 296 -30.14 26.07 6.51
N PHE A 297 -28.90 26.10 6.99
CA PHE A 297 -27.81 25.29 6.46
C PHE A 297 -27.23 24.40 7.55
N ILE A 298 -27.06 23.12 7.20
CA ILE A 298 -26.32 22.14 8.00
C ILE A 298 -25.25 21.49 7.15
N SER A 299 -24.16 21.04 7.75
CA SER A 299 -23.21 20.13 7.10
C SER A 299 -23.24 18.76 7.76
N THR A 300 -23.03 17.71 6.99
CA THR A 300 -23.07 16.33 7.49
C THR A 300 -21.81 15.56 7.12
N ILE A 301 -21.34 14.71 8.05
CA ILE A 301 -20.22 13.79 7.83
C ILE A 301 -20.57 12.42 8.42
N LEU A 302 -20.61 11.38 7.60
CA LEU A 302 -20.92 10.01 8.00
C LEU A 302 -19.65 9.17 8.11
N CYS A 303 -19.32 8.79 9.34
CA CYS A 303 -18.26 7.84 9.65
C CYS A 303 -18.86 6.46 9.94
N SER A 304 -19.29 5.75 8.89
CA SER A 304 -19.91 4.42 9.03
C SER A 304 -19.22 3.32 8.22
N THR A 305 -18.85 2.19 8.82
CA THR A 305 -18.39 0.98 8.10
C THR A 305 -19.54 0.07 7.69
N LYS A 306 -20.79 0.49 7.91
CA LYS A 306 -21.99 -0.32 7.62
C LYS A 306 -23.03 0.38 6.76
N LEU A 307 -23.06 1.70 6.75
CA LEU A 307 -23.97 2.51 5.96
C LEU A 307 -23.20 3.27 4.88
N THR A 308 -23.67 3.18 3.64
CA THR A 308 -23.07 3.86 2.49
C THR A 308 -24.02 4.93 1.94
N GLN A 309 -23.41 5.99 1.41
CA GLN A 309 -24.06 7.05 0.65
C GLN A 309 -24.09 6.74 -0.85
N ASN A 310 -23.39 5.69 -1.28
CA ASN A 310 -23.27 5.32 -2.68
C ASN A 310 -24.34 4.27 -3.05
N GLY A 311 -25.27 4.65 -3.95
CA GLY A 311 -26.34 3.77 -4.40
C GLY A 311 -25.87 2.50 -5.12
N VAL A 312 -24.76 2.55 -5.87
CA VAL A 312 -24.18 1.38 -6.56
C VAL A 312 -23.66 0.37 -5.54
N LEU A 313 -22.92 0.84 -4.53
CA LEU A 313 -22.42 -0.02 -3.46
C LEU A 313 -23.56 -0.63 -2.65
N LEU A 314 -24.58 0.16 -2.32
CA LEU A 314 -25.77 -0.34 -1.64
C LEU A 314 -26.49 -1.40 -2.47
N GLY A 315 -26.61 -1.16 -3.78
CA GLY A 315 -27.20 -2.10 -4.73
C GLY A 315 -26.46 -3.43 -4.74
N LEU A 316 -25.12 -3.39 -4.71
CA LEU A 316 -24.25 -4.55 -4.61
C LEU A 316 -24.42 -5.28 -3.26
N LEU A 317 -24.31 -4.57 -2.13
CA LEU A 317 -24.43 -5.19 -0.80
C LEU A 317 -25.82 -5.80 -0.57
N LYS A 318 -26.86 -5.24 -1.21
CA LYS A 318 -28.23 -5.78 -1.24
C LYS A 318 -28.52 -6.60 -2.50
N TRP A 319 -27.53 -7.26 -3.08
CA TRP A 319 -27.64 -7.95 -4.37
C TRP A 319 -28.81 -8.94 -4.46
N LYS A 320 -29.18 -9.61 -3.36
CA LYS A 320 -30.32 -10.54 -3.35
C LYS A 320 -31.65 -9.86 -3.70
N ALA A 321 -31.83 -8.61 -3.29
CA ALA A 321 -32.99 -7.81 -3.67
C ALA A 321 -32.88 -7.21 -5.08
N ASN A 322 -31.65 -7.07 -5.59
CA ASN A 322 -31.33 -6.39 -6.86
C ASN A 322 -30.71 -7.33 -7.91
N SER A 323 -31.04 -8.61 -7.89
CA SER A 323 -30.38 -9.66 -8.69
C SER A 323 -30.41 -9.37 -10.20
N ASN A 324 -31.50 -8.74 -10.67
CA ASN A 324 -31.68 -8.35 -12.07
C ASN A 324 -30.77 -7.19 -12.51
N GLN A 325 -30.34 -6.33 -11.58
CA GLN A 325 -29.51 -5.15 -11.86
C GLN A 325 -28.01 -5.41 -11.70
N LEU A 326 -27.61 -6.61 -11.24
CA LEU A 326 -26.21 -6.95 -11.00
C LEU A 326 -25.31 -6.81 -12.23
N VAL A 327 -25.86 -7.05 -13.42
CA VAL A 327 -25.14 -6.90 -14.70
C VAL A 327 -24.72 -5.44 -14.93
N ASP A 328 -25.51 -4.49 -14.43
CA ASP A 328 -25.22 -3.06 -14.53
C ASP A 328 -24.40 -2.55 -13.33
N ILE A 329 -24.60 -3.12 -12.15
CA ILE A 329 -23.93 -2.71 -10.90
C ILE A 329 -22.45 -3.14 -10.88
N LEU A 330 -22.14 -4.40 -11.23
CA LEU A 330 -20.78 -4.94 -11.13
C LEU A 330 -19.76 -4.15 -11.98
N PRO A 331 -20.03 -3.78 -13.25
CA PRO A 331 -19.13 -2.94 -14.03
C PRO A 331 -18.89 -1.54 -13.44
N GLN A 332 -19.87 -0.97 -12.73
CA GLN A 332 -19.79 0.36 -12.13
C GLN A 332 -18.85 0.42 -10.93
N LEU A 333 -18.57 -0.71 -10.28
CA LEU A 333 -17.62 -0.78 -9.18
C LEU A 333 -16.23 -0.27 -9.59
N ARG A 334 -15.85 -0.44 -10.86
CA ARG A 334 -14.57 0.04 -11.42
C ARG A 334 -14.44 1.56 -11.51
N HIS A 335 -15.56 2.27 -11.46
CA HIS A 335 -15.61 3.74 -11.52
C HIS A 335 -15.81 4.36 -10.13
N MET A 336 -15.94 3.53 -9.09
CA MET A 336 -16.15 3.98 -7.73
C MET A 336 -14.84 4.56 -7.16
N HIS A 337 -14.97 5.58 -6.31
CA HIS A 337 -13.81 6.11 -5.59
C HIS A 337 -13.21 5.02 -4.70
N GLY A 338 -11.90 4.79 -4.84
CA GLY A 338 -11.19 3.76 -4.06
C GLY A 338 -11.35 3.87 -2.55
N GLY A 339 -11.58 5.09 -2.02
CA GLY A 339 -11.88 5.31 -0.60
C GLY A 339 -13.15 4.60 -0.12
N GLU A 340 -14.19 4.53 -0.94
CA GLU A 340 -15.41 3.77 -0.62
C GLU A 340 -15.16 2.26 -0.71
N ILE A 341 -14.38 1.80 -1.71
CA ILE A 341 -14.04 0.38 -1.85
C ILE A 341 -13.27 -0.11 -0.62
N VAL A 342 -12.22 0.60 -0.18
CA VAL A 342 -11.40 0.15 0.95
C VAL A 342 -12.15 0.20 2.29
N LYS A 343 -13.12 1.10 2.42
CA LYS A 343 -14.00 1.23 3.59
C LYS A 343 -14.93 0.03 3.79
N PHE A 344 -15.39 -0.56 2.69
CA PHE A 344 -16.27 -1.73 2.67
C PHE A 344 -15.59 -2.97 2.08
N LEU A 345 -14.25 -3.04 2.10
CA LEU A 345 -13.48 -4.04 1.38
C LEU A 345 -13.93 -5.47 1.70
N GLN A 346 -14.08 -5.78 2.99
CA GLN A 346 -14.54 -7.08 3.45
C GLN A 346 -15.95 -7.38 2.93
N ASP A 347 -16.93 -6.50 3.20
CA ASP A 347 -18.34 -6.71 2.82
C ASP A 347 -18.50 -6.81 1.28
N ILE A 348 -17.70 -6.08 0.49
CA ILE A 348 -17.65 -6.17 -0.97
C ILE A 348 -17.10 -7.53 -1.41
N LEU A 349 -15.96 -7.98 -0.86
CA LEU A 349 -15.36 -9.26 -1.24
C LEU A 349 -16.27 -10.44 -0.87
N ASP A 350 -16.85 -10.43 0.34
CA ASP A 350 -17.82 -11.45 0.78
C ASP A 350 -19.02 -11.51 -0.19
N THR A 351 -19.52 -10.33 -0.60
CA THR A 351 -20.61 -10.23 -1.57
C THR A 351 -20.22 -10.76 -2.95
N LEU A 352 -19.05 -10.39 -3.47
CA LEU A 352 -18.56 -10.82 -4.77
C LEU A 352 -18.42 -12.35 -4.84
N PHE A 353 -17.85 -12.97 -3.80
CA PHE A 353 -17.71 -14.42 -3.75
C PHE A 353 -19.04 -15.14 -3.51
N ALA A 354 -19.97 -14.55 -2.77
CA ALA A 354 -21.33 -15.09 -2.64
C ALA A 354 -22.09 -15.09 -3.98
N ILE A 355 -21.97 -14.01 -4.76
CA ILE A 355 -22.54 -13.93 -6.12
C ILE A 355 -21.90 -14.98 -7.04
N LEU A 356 -20.58 -15.18 -6.93
CA LEU A 356 -19.85 -16.17 -7.72
C LEU A 356 -20.30 -17.60 -7.41
N ASP A 357 -20.57 -17.90 -6.14
CA ASP A 357 -20.99 -19.24 -5.69
C ASP A 357 -22.44 -19.58 -6.12
N GLU A 358 -23.35 -18.60 -6.10
CA GLU A 358 -24.77 -18.83 -6.43
C GLU A 358 -25.02 -18.96 -7.95
N SER A 359 -24.30 -18.21 -8.80
CA SER A 359 -24.55 -18.20 -10.25
C SER A 359 -23.27 -17.95 -11.07
N PRO A 360 -22.33 -18.90 -11.06
CA PRO A 360 -21.04 -18.75 -11.75
C PRO A 360 -21.17 -18.62 -13.27
N GLU A 361 -22.19 -19.22 -13.88
CA GLU A 361 -22.43 -19.15 -15.33
C GLU A 361 -22.71 -17.72 -15.82
N LYS A 362 -23.43 -16.94 -15.00
CA LYS A 362 -23.88 -15.60 -15.37
C LYS A 362 -22.89 -14.51 -14.95
N TYR A 363 -22.28 -14.64 -13.76
CA TYR A 363 -21.55 -13.54 -13.14
C TYR A 363 -20.03 -13.74 -13.03
N SER A 364 -19.48 -14.91 -13.37
CA SER A 364 -18.04 -15.22 -13.20
C SER A 364 -17.12 -14.15 -13.78
N THR A 365 -17.30 -13.80 -15.05
CA THR A 365 -16.47 -12.78 -15.72
C THR A 365 -16.58 -11.41 -15.06
N LEU A 366 -17.77 -11.00 -14.63
CA LEU A 366 -18.00 -9.68 -14.02
C LEU A 366 -17.40 -9.59 -12.61
N VAL A 367 -17.59 -10.65 -11.81
CA VAL A 367 -16.96 -10.76 -10.48
C VAL A 367 -15.44 -10.79 -10.60
N PHE A 368 -14.91 -11.56 -11.55
CA PHE A 368 -13.48 -11.61 -11.81
C PHE A 368 -12.90 -10.22 -12.15
N GLN A 369 -13.55 -9.47 -13.04
CA GLN A 369 -13.15 -8.10 -13.38
C GLN A 369 -13.20 -7.15 -12.17
N ALA A 370 -14.21 -7.28 -11.33
CA ALA A 370 -14.32 -6.52 -10.08
C ALA A 370 -13.17 -6.85 -9.11
N LEU A 371 -12.85 -8.14 -8.94
CA LEU A 371 -11.73 -8.59 -8.10
C LEU A 371 -10.38 -8.06 -8.61
N VAL A 372 -10.13 -8.16 -9.92
CA VAL A 372 -8.90 -7.61 -10.54
C VAL A 372 -8.77 -6.11 -10.28
N HIS A 373 -9.87 -5.36 -10.44
CA HIS A 373 -9.88 -3.93 -10.15
C HIS A 373 -9.56 -3.62 -8.68
N ILE A 374 -10.20 -4.32 -7.73
CA ILE A 374 -9.94 -4.15 -6.30
C ILE A 374 -8.48 -4.47 -5.97
N ILE A 375 -7.93 -5.57 -6.50
CA ILE A 375 -6.54 -5.96 -6.25
C ILE A 375 -5.58 -4.89 -6.78
N ASN A 376 -5.79 -4.39 -8.01
CA ASN A 376 -4.92 -3.37 -8.58
C ASN A 376 -5.08 -2.01 -7.90
N LEU A 377 -6.26 -1.68 -7.36
CA LEU A 377 -6.45 -0.52 -6.49
C LEU A 377 -5.53 -0.57 -5.25
N LEU A 378 -5.41 -1.74 -4.60
CA LEU A 378 -4.52 -1.93 -3.44
C LEU A 378 -3.02 -1.96 -3.79
N ARG A 379 -2.69 -2.00 -5.09
CA ARG A 379 -1.31 -1.86 -5.55
C ARG A 379 -0.86 -0.40 -5.61
N ASP A 380 -1.79 0.54 -5.77
CA ASP A 380 -1.52 1.98 -5.78
C ASP A 380 -0.87 2.42 -4.45
N ALA A 381 0.12 3.30 -4.53
CA ALA A 381 0.80 3.89 -3.37
C ALA A 381 -0.18 4.51 -2.37
N LYS A 382 -1.31 5.06 -2.85
CA LYS A 382 -2.34 5.65 -2.00
C LYS A 382 -3.02 4.62 -1.07
N PHE A 383 -3.13 3.36 -1.49
CA PHE A 383 -3.85 2.32 -0.76
C PHE A 383 -2.94 1.16 -0.31
N HIS A 384 -1.62 1.34 -0.39
CA HIS A 384 -0.64 0.32 -0.04
C HIS A 384 -0.83 -0.23 1.38
N ASN A 385 -1.23 0.62 2.33
CA ASN A 385 -1.46 0.25 3.74
C ASN A 385 -2.64 -0.72 3.94
N PHE A 386 -3.46 -0.96 2.91
CA PHE A 386 -4.55 -1.95 2.93
C PHE A 386 -4.13 -3.35 2.44
N ARG A 387 -2.89 -3.55 1.99
CA ARG A 387 -2.40 -4.90 1.65
C ARG A 387 -2.44 -5.87 2.84
N PRO A 388 -1.99 -5.49 4.05
CA PRO A 388 -2.15 -6.35 5.24
C PRO A 388 -3.62 -6.66 5.56
N VAL A 389 -4.56 -5.74 5.25
CA VAL A 389 -6.01 -5.95 5.43
C VAL A 389 -6.51 -7.05 4.48
N MET A 390 -6.10 -7.01 3.20
CA MET A 390 -6.41 -8.05 2.21
C MET A 390 -5.81 -9.40 2.62
N ASP A 391 -4.56 -9.45 3.06
CA ASP A 391 -3.92 -10.69 3.52
C ASP A 391 -4.65 -11.27 4.74
N MET A 392 -5.03 -10.43 5.72
CA MET A 392 -5.82 -10.85 6.88
C MET A 392 -7.19 -11.40 6.49
N TYR A 393 -7.88 -10.74 5.55
CA TYR A 393 -9.16 -11.19 5.02
C TYR A 393 -9.03 -12.58 4.37
N ILE A 394 -8.07 -12.75 3.46
CA ILE A 394 -7.83 -14.03 2.78
C ILE A 394 -7.56 -15.14 3.81
N GLN A 395 -6.71 -14.87 4.80
CA GLN A 395 -6.30 -15.90 5.76
C GLN A 395 -7.42 -16.29 6.74
N LYS A 396 -8.21 -15.33 7.24
CA LYS A 396 -9.12 -15.52 8.38
C LYS A 396 -10.62 -15.41 8.08
N HIS A 397 -11.02 -14.66 7.06
CA HIS A 397 -12.44 -14.33 6.82
C HIS A 397 -13.00 -14.95 5.54
N PHE A 398 -12.17 -15.09 4.50
CA PHE A 398 -12.59 -15.67 3.24
C PHE A 398 -13.09 -17.11 3.41
N ALA A 399 -14.30 -17.39 2.89
CA ALA A 399 -15.01 -18.67 3.05
C ALA A 399 -15.37 -19.38 1.72
N GLY A 400 -14.92 -18.87 0.57
CA GLY A 400 -15.29 -19.41 -0.74
C GLY A 400 -14.52 -20.69 -1.11
N ALA A 401 -15.05 -21.88 -0.76
CA ALA A 401 -14.37 -23.16 -1.02
C ALA A 401 -14.33 -23.58 -2.50
N LEU A 402 -15.28 -23.13 -3.34
CA LEU A 402 -15.34 -23.48 -4.77
C LEU A 402 -14.79 -22.41 -5.70
N ALA A 403 -14.44 -21.23 -5.16
CA ALA A 403 -14.01 -20.07 -5.95
C ALA A 403 -12.77 -20.35 -6.82
N TYR A 404 -11.85 -21.23 -6.38
CA TYR A 404 -10.65 -21.56 -7.15
C TYR A 404 -10.95 -22.05 -8.57
N ARG A 405 -12.05 -22.79 -8.78
CA ARG A 405 -12.43 -23.35 -10.08
C ARG A 405 -12.74 -22.23 -11.07
N GLU A 406 -13.55 -21.28 -10.62
CA GLU A 406 -13.98 -20.14 -11.43
C GLU A 406 -12.85 -19.14 -11.66
N LEU A 407 -12.02 -18.88 -10.64
CA LEU A 407 -10.86 -17.98 -10.78
C LEU A 407 -9.85 -18.52 -11.80
N LEU A 408 -9.51 -19.82 -11.72
CA LEU A 408 -8.61 -20.45 -12.70
C LEU A 408 -9.24 -20.50 -14.10
N ARG A 409 -10.53 -20.83 -14.20
CA ARG A 409 -11.27 -20.83 -15.47
C ARG A 409 -11.28 -19.45 -16.13
N CYS A 410 -11.57 -18.40 -15.38
CA CYS A 410 -11.54 -17.02 -15.89
C CYS A 410 -10.12 -16.63 -16.34
N LEU A 411 -9.09 -16.92 -15.55
CA LEU A 411 -7.69 -16.65 -15.93
C LEU A 411 -7.29 -17.36 -17.22
N GLN A 412 -7.61 -18.64 -17.36
CA GLN A 412 -7.40 -19.42 -18.59
C GLN A 412 -8.14 -18.79 -19.77
N TRP A 413 -9.42 -18.46 -19.59
CA TRP A 413 -10.24 -17.84 -20.63
C TRP A 413 -9.65 -16.52 -21.17
N TYR A 414 -9.06 -15.71 -20.28
CA TYR A 414 -8.37 -14.47 -20.66
C TYR A 414 -7.08 -14.75 -21.46
N LEU A 415 -6.31 -15.77 -21.07
CA LEU A 415 -5.07 -16.17 -21.74
C LEU A 415 -5.33 -16.79 -23.12
N ASP A 416 -6.31 -17.68 -23.24
CA ASP A 416 -6.64 -18.36 -24.50
C ASP A 416 -7.15 -17.37 -25.56
N ARG A 417 -7.76 -16.27 -25.12
CA ARG A 417 -8.24 -15.17 -25.99
C ARG A 417 -7.19 -14.11 -26.31
N SER A 418 -5.96 -14.24 -25.81
CA SER A 418 -4.85 -13.32 -26.12
C SER A 418 -4.60 -13.15 -27.63
N VAL A 419 -4.90 -14.17 -28.42
CA VAL A 419 -4.69 -14.22 -29.88
C VAL A 419 -5.52 -13.16 -30.65
N GLY A 420 -6.64 -12.68 -30.08
CA GLY A 420 -7.63 -11.86 -30.81
C GLY A 420 -7.46 -10.34 -30.74
N ALA A 421 -6.40 -9.80 -30.12
CA ALA A 421 -6.11 -8.37 -29.92
C ALA A 421 -7.17 -7.50 -29.17
N GLU A 422 -8.45 -7.89 -29.11
CA GLU A 422 -9.56 -7.04 -28.66
C GLU A 422 -9.65 -6.80 -27.14
N ARG A 423 -8.84 -7.45 -26.27
CA ARG A 423 -8.93 -7.31 -24.80
C ARG A 423 -7.59 -7.41 -24.04
N GLN A 424 -6.48 -7.00 -24.67
CA GLN A 424 -5.15 -7.13 -24.09
C GLN A 424 -4.97 -6.34 -22.76
N ASP A 425 -5.55 -5.16 -22.64
CA ASP A 425 -5.45 -4.35 -21.41
C ASP A 425 -6.08 -5.05 -20.19
N SER A 426 -7.25 -5.67 -20.37
CA SER A 426 -7.92 -6.40 -19.28
C SER A 426 -7.14 -7.63 -18.84
N LEU A 427 -6.47 -8.30 -19.79
CA LEU A 427 -5.56 -9.41 -19.48
C LEU A 427 -4.34 -8.89 -18.71
N GLN A 428 -3.72 -7.80 -19.14
CA GLN A 428 -2.59 -7.19 -18.42
C GLN A 428 -2.94 -6.83 -16.98
N GLU A 429 -4.11 -6.24 -16.75
CA GLU A 429 -4.60 -5.94 -15.40
C GLU A 429 -4.81 -7.22 -14.57
N ALA A 430 -5.34 -8.29 -15.16
CA ALA A 430 -5.48 -9.57 -14.46
C ALA A 430 -4.11 -10.21 -14.13
N LEU A 431 -3.13 -10.14 -15.03
CA LEU A 431 -1.77 -10.62 -14.80
C LEU A 431 -1.04 -9.82 -13.73
N LYS A 432 -1.28 -8.51 -13.67
CA LYS A 432 -0.82 -7.66 -12.55
C LYS A 432 -1.45 -8.06 -11.21
N ALA A 433 -2.67 -8.57 -11.21
CA ALA A 433 -3.36 -9.03 -10.00
C ALA A 433 -3.00 -10.48 -9.59
N LEU A 434 -2.11 -11.15 -10.33
CA LEU A 434 -1.90 -12.60 -10.27
C LEU A 434 -1.51 -13.11 -8.88
N GLU A 435 -0.69 -12.38 -8.13
CA GLU A 435 -0.28 -12.76 -6.76
C GLU A 435 -1.50 -12.97 -5.85
N TYR A 436 -2.39 -11.97 -5.75
CA TYR A 436 -3.57 -12.06 -4.89
C TYR A 436 -4.63 -13.02 -5.45
N LEU A 437 -4.77 -13.11 -6.78
CA LEU A 437 -5.63 -14.12 -7.38
C LEU A 437 -5.19 -15.54 -6.98
N PHE A 438 -3.88 -15.82 -6.99
CA PHE A 438 -3.36 -17.10 -6.52
C PHE A 438 -3.51 -17.29 -5.01
N LYS A 439 -3.34 -16.24 -4.19
CA LYS A 439 -3.66 -16.31 -2.75
C LYS A 439 -5.12 -16.75 -2.51
N PHE A 440 -6.07 -16.23 -3.28
CA PHE A 440 -7.47 -16.68 -3.23
C PHE A 440 -7.65 -18.12 -3.71
N VAL A 441 -7.01 -18.51 -4.82
CA VAL A 441 -7.05 -19.89 -5.35
C VAL A 441 -6.54 -20.90 -4.32
N VAL A 442 -5.39 -20.62 -3.69
CA VAL A 442 -4.77 -21.49 -2.69
C VAL A 442 -5.62 -21.59 -1.44
N GLN A 443 -6.10 -20.46 -0.93
CA GLN A 443 -6.98 -20.45 0.24
C GLN A 443 -8.29 -21.19 -0.03
N SER A 444 -8.90 -20.96 -1.19
CA SER A 444 -10.13 -21.63 -1.63
C SER A 444 -9.93 -23.15 -1.70
N ARG A 445 -8.84 -23.62 -2.32
CA ARG A 445 -8.49 -25.05 -2.36
C ARG A 445 -8.28 -25.62 -0.96
N ARG A 446 -7.61 -24.89 -0.07
CA ARG A 446 -7.39 -25.33 1.32
C ARG A 446 -8.71 -25.55 2.06
N LEU A 447 -9.66 -24.62 1.91
CA LEU A 447 -11.01 -24.75 2.49
C LEU A 447 -11.77 -25.93 1.88
N PHE A 448 -11.67 -26.15 0.58
CA PHE A 448 -12.28 -27.31 -0.08
C PHE A 448 -11.74 -28.64 0.44
N VAL A 449 -10.42 -28.77 0.58
CA VAL A 449 -9.77 -29.98 1.11
C VAL A 449 -10.22 -30.23 2.55
N GLN A 450 -10.30 -29.18 3.38
CA GLN A 450 -10.80 -29.28 4.76
C GLN A 450 -12.26 -29.76 4.83
N ALA A 451 -13.11 -29.30 3.91
CA ALA A 451 -14.53 -29.65 3.90
C ALA A 451 -14.81 -31.06 3.31
N THR A 452 -14.00 -31.51 2.34
CA THR A 452 -14.28 -32.74 1.57
C THR A 452 -13.35 -33.91 1.86
N GLY A 453 -12.27 -33.68 2.64
CA GLY A 453 -11.26 -34.69 2.92
C GLY A 453 -10.29 -34.95 1.75
N GLY A 454 -10.06 -33.95 0.89
CA GLY A 454 -9.07 -34.04 -0.20
C GLY A 454 -9.58 -34.69 -1.49
N ARG A 455 -10.88 -34.58 -1.80
CA ARG A 455 -11.41 -35.04 -3.09
C ARG A 455 -10.90 -34.16 -4.25
N ASP A 456 -11.02 -34.68 -5.47
CA ASP A 456 -10.73 -33.96 -6.72
C ASP A 456 -9.32 -33.34 -6.79
N GLU A 457 -8.33 -34.01 -6.19
CA GLU A 457 -6.91 -33.59 -6.22
C GLU A 457 -6.36 -33.60 -7.65
N GLU A 458 -6.69 -34.63 -8.43
CA GLU A 458 -6.26 -34.76 -9.83
C GLU A 458 -6.87 -33.68 -10.71
N ASP A 459 -8.16 -33.38 -10.56
CA ASP A 459 -8.85 -32.32 -11.32
C ASP A 459 -8.26 -30.94 -11.01
N PHE A 460 -7.93 -30.69 -9.73
CA PHE A 460 -7.26 -29.46 -9.33
C PHE A 460 -5.88 -29.34 -9.96
N ARG A 461 -5.06 -30.39 -9.87
CA ARG A 461 -3.73 -30.43 -10.49
C ARG A 461 -3.81 -30.27 -12.00
N GLY A 462 -4.77 -30.92 -12.65
CA GLY A 462 -5.09 -30.76 -14.06
C GLY A 462 -5.44 -29.32 -14.42
N SER A 463 -6.22 -28.63 -13.59
CA SER A 463 -6.59 -27.22 -13.78
C SER A 463 -5.37 -26.28 -13.67
N ILE A 464 -4.45 -26.53 -12.73
CA ILE A 464 -3.20 -25.77 -12.61
C ILE A 464 -2.30 -26.01 -13.82
N CYS A 465 -2.12 -27.27 -14.22
CA CYS A 465 -1.33 -27.61 -15.41
C CYS A 465 -1.91 -26.99 -16.69
N ALA A 466 -3.24 -27.03 -16.86
CA ALA A 466 -3.92 -26.40 -17.99
C ALA A 466 -3.72 -24.88 -17.99
N PHE A 467 -3.76 -24.23 -16.83
CA PHE A 467 -3.47 -22.80 -16.73
C PHE A 467 -2.04 -22.48 -17.18
N PHE A 468 -1.04 -23.22 -16.70
CA PHE A 468 0.35 -23.01 -17.12
C PHE A 468 0.58 -23.35 -18.59
N HIS A 469 -0.17 -24.30 -19.14
CA HIS A 469 -0.15 -24.56 -20.57
C HIS A 469 -0.68 -23.37 -21.38
N SER A 470 -1.81 -22.76 -20.98
CA SER A 470 -2.32 -21.53 -21.60
C SER A 470 -1.33 -20.36 -21.48
N VAL A 471 -0.64 -20.23 -20.34
CA VAL A 471 0.45 -19.24 -20.17
C VAL A 471 1.58 -19.51 -21.17
N GLN A 472 2.07 -20.75 -21.26
CA GLN A 472 3.15 -21.12 -22.18
C GLN A 472 2.77 -20.83 -23.64
N CYS A 473 1.53 -21.16 -24.03
CA CYS A 473 1.01 -20.81 -25.35
C CYS A 473 0.99 -19.29 -25.58
N CYS A 474 0.64 -18.48 -24.58
CA CYS A 474 0.68 -17.02 -24.67
C CYS A 474 2.11 -16.46 -24.75
N LEU A 475 3.07 -17.08 -24.03
CA LEU A 475 4.48 -16.67 -24.05
C LEU A 475 5.20 -17.07 -25.35
N ALA A 476 4.78 -18.16 -25.98
CA ALA A 476 5.35 -18.64 -27.24
C ALA A 476 4.88 -17.85 -28.49
N GLN A 477 3.93 -16.91 -28.33
CA GLN A 477 3.43 -16.11 -29.46
C GLN A 477 4.50 -15.16 -30.00
N GLU A 478 4.72 -15.21 -31.32
CA GLU A 478 5.58 -14.26 -32.03
C GLU A 478 4.85 -12.92 -32.23
N SER A 479 5.48 -11.82 -31.82
CA SER A 479 4.95 -10.47 -32.03
C SER A 479 5.12 -10.05 -33.50
N LYS A 480 4.16 -10.38 -34.37
CA LYS A 480 4.10 -9.83 -35.73
C LYS A 480 3.56 -8.40 -35.70
N GLY A 481 4.37 -7.46 -35.21
CA GLY A 481 4.18 -6.02 -35.42
C GLY A 481 3.32 -5.25 -34.41
N ALA A 482 2.92 -5.83 -33.28
CA ALA A 482 2.24 -5.10 -32.20
C ALA A 482 2.96 -5.29 -30.85
N ASP A 483 3.47 -4.19 -30.28
CA ASP A 483 4.12 -4.18 -28.95
C ASP A 483 3.19 -4.68 -27.83
N THR A 484 1.88 -4.71 -28.06
CA THR A 484 0.86 -5.11 -27.09
C THR A 484 1.03 -6.53 -26.55
N VAL A 485 1.42 -7.50 -27.38
CA VAL A 485 1.70 -8.87 -26.93
C VAL A 485 2.94 -8.90 -26.02
N ALA A 486 3.98 -8.15 -26.38
CA ALA A 486 5.20 -8.04 -25.58
C ALA A 486 4.93 -7.39 -24.20
N TYR A 487 4.05 -6.40 -24.12
CA TYR A 487 3.61 -5.82 -22.85
C TYR A 487 2.85 -6.82 -21.98
N THR A 488 1.98 -7.64 -22.57
CA THR A 488 1.26 -8.69 -21.86
C THR A 488 2.19 -9.78 -21.33
N GLN A 489 3.16 -10.22 -22.15
CA GLN A 489 4.20 -11.16 -21.73
C GLN A 489 5.06 -10.57 -20.60
N ALA A 490 5.46 -9.29 -20.70
CA ALA A 490 6.19 -8.59 -19.66
C ALA A 490 5.37 -8.45 -18.36
N ALA A 491 4.07 -8.17 -18.44
CA ALA A 491 3.19 -8.07 -17.27
C ALA A 491 3.06 -9.39 -16.51
N PHE A 492 2.99 -10.52 -17.22
CA PHE A 492 3.05 -11.85 -16.62
C PHE A 492 4.40 -12.08 -15.93
N LEU A 493 5.52 -11.88 -16.64
CA LEU A 493 6.86 -12.12 -16.12
C LEU A 493 7.17 -11.28 -14.88
N GLY A 494 6.70 -10.03 -14.82
CA GLY A 494 6.85 -9.17 -13.65
C GLY A 494 6.03 -9.61 -12.42
N SER A 495 5.00 -10.43 -12.60
CA SER A 495 4.10 -10.89 -11.53
C SER A 495 4.30 -12.36 -11.16
N PHE A 496 4.93 -13.14 -12.04
CA PHE A 496 5.08 -14.60 -11.91
C PHE A 496 5.89 -15.02 -10.67
N PRO A 497 7.04 -14.39 -10.32
CA PRO A 497 7.82 -14.79 -9.15
C PRO A 497 7.07 -14.68 -7.81
N ALA A 498 6.12 -13.74 -7.71
CA ALA A 498 5.29 -13.58 -6.51
C ALA A 498 4.36 -14.78 -6.26
N VAL A 499 4.07 -15.58 -7.29
CA VAL A 499 3.18 -16.75 -7.22
C VAL A 499 3.90 -17.99 -6.67
N TYR A 500 5.23 -18.04 -6.70
CA TYR A 500 5.99 -19.24 -6.30
C TYR A 500 5.70 -19.66 -4.85
N GLY A 501 5.63 -18.69 -3.93
CA GLY A 501 5.34 -18.95 -2.52
C GLY A 501 3.95 -19.56 -2.31
N GLU A 502 2.98 -19.16 -3.13
CA GLU A 502 1.62 -19.70 -3.08
C GLU A 502 1.55 -21.11 -3.69
N LEU A 503 2.24 -21.36 -4.81
CA LEU A 503 2.32 -22.70 -5.40
C LEU A 503 3.02 -23.71 -4.50
N MET A 504 4.07 -23.29 -3.78
CA MET A 504 4.79 -24.17 -2.84
C MET A 504 3.94 -24.58 -1.63
N ARG A 505 2.80 -23.93 -1.36
CA ARG A 505 1.83 -24.38 -0.34
C ARG A 505 0.96 -25.53 -0.82
N LEU A 506 0.93 -25.79 -2.13
CA LEU A 506 0.09 -26.81 -2.78
C LEU A 506 0.89 -27.92 -3.46
N LEU A 507 2.07 -27.60 -4.00
CA LEU A 507 2.91 -28.49 -4.80
C LEU A 507 4.31 -28.58 -4.19
N GLY A 508 5.02 -29.67 -4.46
CA GLY A 508 6.40 -29.84 -4.01
C GLY A 508 7.38 -28.86 -4.69
N PRO A 509 8.49 -28.45 -4.03
CA PRO A 509 9.43 -27.49 -4.60
C PRO A 509 9.96 -27.89 -5.99
N ARG A 510 10.23 -29.18 -6.20
CA ARG A 510 10.68 -29.71 -7.50
C ARG A 510 9.62 -29.62 -8.59
N GLU A 511 8.33 -29.79 -8.25
CA GLU A 511 7.23 -29.66 -9.20
C GLU A 511 7.06 -28.20 -9.62
N VAL A 512 7.08 -27.27 -8.64
CA VAL A 512 7.02 -25.82 -8.91
C VAL A 512 8.20 -25.39 -9.78
N ALA A 513 9.40 -25.88 -9.48
CA ALA A 513 10.59 -25.62 -10.29
C ALA A 513 10.43 -26.14 -11.73
N GLY A 514 9.79 -27.29 -11.93
CA GLY A 514 9.44 -27.80 -13.26
C GLY A 514 8.52 -26.85 -14.02
N LEU A 515 7.44 -26.37 -13.39
CA LEU A 515 6.52 -25.41 -13.99
C LEU A 515 7.23 -24.10 -14.37
N VAL A 516 8.09 -23.58 -13.51
CA VAL A 516 8.88 -22.36 -13.78
C VAL A 516 9.86 -22.58 -14.93
N ARG A 517 10.58 -23.71 -14.94
CA ARG A 517 11.49 -24.09 -16.04
C ARG A 517 10.74 -24.14 -17.37
N ASP A 518 9.59 -24.80 -17.42
CA ASP A 518 8.82 -24.99 -18.65
C ASP A 518 8.20 -23.66 -19.12
N THR A 519 7.73 -22.84 -18.18
CA THR A 519 7.19 -21.50 -18.47
C THR A 519 8.26 -20.57 -19.02
N LEU A 520 9.42 -20.45 -18.36
CA LEU A 520 10.52 -19.65 -18.88
C LEU A 520 11.05 -20.22 -20.21
N GLY A 521 11.12 -21.54 -20.34
CA GLY A 521 11.54 -22.22 -21.56
C GLY A 521 10.66 -21.99 -22.79
N SER A 522 9.41 -21.55 -22.60
CA SER A 522 8.46 -21.29 -23.70
C SER A 522 8.68 -19.93 -24.41
N LEU A 523 9.54 -19.07 -23.88
CA LEU A 523 9.80 -17.76 -24.45
C LEU A 523 10.65 -17.84 -25.74
N PRO A 524 10.38 -17.00 -26.76
CA PRO A 524 11.20 -16.95 -27.97
C PRO A 524 12.64 -16.49 -27.69
N GLY A 525 13.59 -16.96 -28.51
CA GLY A 525 15.01 -16.67 -28.36
C GLY A 525 15.35 -15.17 -28.54
N LEU A 526 16.36 -14.70 -27.79
CA LEU A 526 16.74 -13.29 -27.59
C LEU A 526 16.91 -12.43 -28.86
N LEU A 527 17.24 -13.04 -30.00
CA LEU A 527 17.59 -12.34 -31.24
C LEU A 527 16.41 -11.59 -31.91
N HIS A 528 15.16 -11.96 -31.63
CA HIS A 528 13.96 -11.36 -32.25
C HIS A 528 12.98 -10.72 -31.24
N VAL A 529 13.40 -10.57 -29.98
CA VAL A 529 12.52 -10.14 -28.88
C VAL A 529 12.51 -8.61 -28.74
N ALA A 530 11.34 -8.00 -28.54
CA ALA A 530 11.19 -6.58 -28.23
C ALA A 530 11.98 -6.19 -26.95
N GLN A 531 12.57 -4.99 -26.93
CA GLN A 531 13.43 -4.53 -25.82
C GLN A 531 12.75 -4.63 -24.44
N VAL A 532 11.45 -4.29 -24.37
CA VAL A 532 10.65 -4.36 -23.13
C VAL A 532 10.60 -5.79 -22.56
N LEU A 533 10.47 -6.80 -23.43
CA LEU A 533 10.39 -8.19 -23.01
C LEU A 533 11.76 -8.69 -22.52
N ARG A 534 12.87 -8.24 -23.10
CA ARG A 534 14.23 -8.64 -22.65
C ARG A 534 14.48 -8.26 -21.19
N GLY A 535 14.21 -7.00 -20.83
CA GLY A 535 14.35 -6.53 -19.45
C GLY A 535 13.45 -7.30 -18.48
N ALA A 536 12.18 -7.51 -18.85
CA ALA A 536 11.22 -8.25 -18.02
C ALA A 536 11.62 -9.73 -17.82
N GLN A 537 12.18 -10.38 -18.85
CA GLN A 537 12.70 -11.74 -18.77
C GLN A 537 13.83 -11.84 -17.74
N LEU A 538 14.86 -11.01 -17.88
CA LEU A 538 16.00 -11.05 -16.97
C LEU A 538 15.61 -10.64 -15.54
N GLN A 539 14.68 -9.71 -15.39
CA GLN A 539 14.14 -9.33 -14.08
C GLN A 539 13.39 -10.50 -13.43
N CYS A 540 12.57 -11.24 -14.18
CA CYS A 540 11.90 -12.45 -13.69
C CYS A 540 12.91 -13.52 -13.28
N VAL A 541 13.99 -13.71 -14.04
CA VAL A 541 15.10 -14.61 -13.69
C VAL A 541 15.76 -14.17 -12.39
N GLY A 542 16.05 -12.88 -12.23
CA GLY A 542 16.66 -12.35 -11.00
C GLY A 542 15.78 -12.51 -9.77
N GLN A 543 14.48 -12.20 -9.89
CA GLN A 543 13.51 -12.45 -8.82
C GLN A 543 13.34 -13.94 -8.52
N THR A 544 13.49 -14.82 -9.52
CA THR A 544 13.50 -16.26 -9.30
C THR A 544 14.68 -16.69 -8.45
N VAL A 545 15.89 -16.21 -8.73
CA VAL A 545 17.09 -16.47 -7.92
C VAL A 545 16.95 -15.94 -6.49
N GLN A 546 16.28 -14.80 -6.31
CA GLN A 546 16.02 -14.20 -4.99
C GLN A 546 14.87 -14.88 -4.21
N SER A 547 14.09 -15.75 -4.85
CA SER A 547 12.90 -16.34 -4.25
C SER A 547 13.20 -17.48 -3.27
N GLN A 548 12.24 -17.79 -2.40
CA GLN A 548 12.30 -18.96 -1.52
C GLN A 548 12.38 -20.28 -2.30
N LEU A 549 11.86 -20.34 -3.53
CA LEU A 549 11.94 -21.52 -4.38
C LEU A 549 13.39 -21.87 -4.71
N PHE A 550 14.21 -20.87 -5.08
CA PHE A 550 15.61 -21.09 -5.44
C PHE A 550 16.51 -21.35 -4.22
N ALA A 551 16.05 -20.95 -3.02
CA ALA A 551 16.70 -21.32 -1.77
C ALA A 551 16.65 -22.84 -1.52
N CYS A 552 15.67 -23.57 -2.05
CA CYS A 552 15.57 -25.03 -1.95
C CYS A 552 16.53 -25.73 -2.93
N PRO A 553 17.46 -26.61 -2.47
CA PRO A 553 18.43 -27.27 -3.35
C PRO A 553 17.80 -28.12 -4.48
N GLU A 554 16.73 -28.86 -4.18
CA GLU A 554 16.05 -29.70 -5.18
C GLU A 554 15.43 -28.90 -6.33
N ALA A 555 14.87 -27.73 -6.02
CA ALA A 555 14.33 -26.80 -7.01
C ALA A 555 15.47 -26.11 -7.78
N ARG A 556 16.54 -25.73 -7.07
CA ARG A 556 17.71 -25.07 -7.66
C ARG A 556 18.37 -25.90 -8.76
N ARG A 557 18.53 -27.22 -8.55
CA ARG A 557 19.06 -28.14 -9.55
C ARG A 557 18.27 -28.14 -10.87
N VAL A 558 16.96 -27.89 -10.81
CA VAL A 558 16.10 -27.79 -12.00
C VAL A 558 16.20 -26.41 -12.65
N LEU A 559 16.33 -25.34 -11.86
CA LEU A 559 16.27 -23.96 -12.32
C LEU A 559 17.61 -23.38 -12.76
N LEU A 560 18.71 -23.78 -12.13
CA LEU A 560 20.05 -23.24 -12.39
C LEU A 560 20.45 -23.34 -13.88
N PRO A 561 20.21 -24.45 -14.61
CA PRO A 561 20.49 -24.52 -16.05
C PRO A 561 19.71 -23.47 -16.86
N VAL A 562 18.46 -23.18 -16.47
CA VAL A 562 17.64 -22.17 -17.14
C VAL A 562 18.20 -20.77 -16.87
N VAL A 563 18.50 -20.47 -15.61
CA VAL A 563 19.09 -19.19 -15.19
C VAL A 563 20.39 -18.93 -15.93
N LEU A 564 21.29 -19.92 -16.00
CA LEU A 564 22.57 -19.79 -16.67
C LEU A 564 22.44 -19.62 -18.17
N ARG A 565 21.49 -20.29 -18.82
CA ARG A 565 21.20 -20.06 -20.24
C ARG A 565 20.80 -18.60 -20.52
N TYR A 566 19.96 -17.99 -19.67
CA TYR A 566 19.58 -16.59 -19.83
C TYR A 566 20.74 -15.64 -19.56
N LEU A 567 21.48 -15.85 -18.47
CA LEU A 567 22.65 -15.04 -18.13
C LEU A 567 23.69 -15.12 -19.24
N HIS A 568 24.08 -16.32 -19.65
CA HIS A 568 25.07 -16.53 -20.70
C HIS A 568 24.67 -15.82 -22.00
N SER A 569 23.41 -15.92 -22.41
CA SER A 569 22.95 -15.24 -23.62
C SER A 569 22.94 -13.71 -23.49
N HIS A 570 22.51 -13.14 -22.37
CA HIS A 570 22.56 -11.68 -22.16
C HIS A 570 23.99 -11.15 -22.07
N LEU A 571 24.86 -11.90 -21.41
CA LEU A 571 26.28 -11.60 -21.25
C LEU A 571 26.99 -11.63 -22.62
N GLN A 572 26.78 -12.67 -23.43
CA GLN A 572 27.34 -12.75 -24.80
C GLN A 572 26.93 -11.57 -25.69
N HIS A 573 25.71 -11.07 -25.54
CA HIS A 573 25.21 -9.92 -26.33
C HIS A 573 25.40 -8.57 -25.62
N GLN A 574 26.08 -8.54 -24.47
CA GLN A 574 26.32 -7.35 -23.64
C GLN A 574 25.06 -6.54 -23.29
N GLN A 575 23.95 -7.22 -23.00
CA GLN A 575 22.68 -6.57 -22.67
C GLN A 575 22.37 -6.67 -21.17
N GLU A 576 21.83 -5.60 -20.58
CA GLU A 576 21.41 -5.56 -19.16
C GLU A 576 22.53 -5.99 -18.19
N LEU A 577 23.77 -5.58 -18.46
CA LEU A 577 24.95 -5.97 -17.69
C LEU A 577 24.83 -5.72 -16.16
N PRO A 578 24.25 -4.61 -15.65
CA PRO A 578 24.09 -4.41 -14.22
C PRO A 578 23.18 -5.46 -13.57
N LEU A 579 22.10 -5.85 -14.26
CA LEU A 579 21.16 -6.84 -13.74
C LEU A 579 21.80 -8.24 -13.75
N CYS A 580 22.55 -8.59 -14.80
CA CYS A 580 23.29 -9.85 -14.84
C CYS A 580 24.31 -9.96 -13.68
N ALA A 581 25.04 -8.88 -13.39
CA ALA A 581 26.00 -8.83 -12.29
C ALA A 581 25.33 -8.99 -10.93
N SER A 582 24.19 -8.32 -10.71
CA SER A 582 23.38 -8.48 -9.49
C SER A 582 22.88 -9.91 -9.28
N ILE A 583 22.41 -10.56 -10.36
CA ILE A 583 21.94 -11.95 -10.32
C ILE A 583 23.10 -12.91 -10.00
N LEU A 584 24.23 -12.76 -10.69
CA LEU A 584 25.44 -13.56 -10.44
C LEU A 584 25.95 -13.39 -9.01
N GLY A 585 25.99 -12.16 -8.49
CA GLY A 585 26.37 -11.89 -7.11
C GLY A 585 25.45 -12.60 -6.10
N THR A 586 24.15 -12.61 -6.38
CA THR A 586 23.17 -13.35 -5.55
C THR A 586 23.39 -14.87 -5.62
N LEU A 587 23.63 -15.41 -6.82
CA LEU A 587 23.95 -16.84 -7.02
C LEU A 587 25.18 -17.26 -6.21
N PHE A 588 26.29 -16.52 -6.35
CA PHE A 588 27.51 -16.84 -5.60
C PHE A 588 27.34 -16.69 -4.09
N SER A 589 26.53 -15.74 -3.62
CA SER A 589 26.21 -15.59 -2.20
C SER A 589 25.47 -16.82 -1.66
N ILE A 590 24.47 -17.32 -2.39
CA ILE A 590 23.70 -18.51 -2.02
C ILE A 590 24.62 -19.75 -1.96
N ILE A 591 25.42 -19.96 -3.00
CA ILE A 591 26.34 -21.11 -3.10
C ILE A 591 27.39 -21.07 -2.00
N LYS A 592 27.96 -19.89 -1.71
CA LYS A 592 28.93 -19.74 -0.62
C LYS A 592 28.28 -20.05 0.73
N ARG A 593 27.07 -19.55 0.98
CA ARG A 593 26.32 -19.82 2.22
C ARG A 593 26.07 -21.32 2.40
N ASP A 594 25.62 -21.98 1.34
CA ASP A 594 25.31 -23.42 1.38
C ASP A 594 26.59 -24.27 1.51
N SER A 595 27.69 -23.84 0.88
CA SER A 595 29.02 -24.46 1.04
C SER A 595 29.52 -24.35 2.49
N THR A 596 29.35 -23.18 3.12
CA THR A 596 29.69 -23.00 4.55
C THR A 596 28.78 -23.81 5.47
N ALA A 597 27.57 -24.14 5.04
CA ALA A 597 26.61 -24.98 5.76
C ALA A 597 26.78 -26.49 5.48
N LEU A 598 27.85 -26.90 4.77
CA LEU A 598 28.15 -28.29 4.41
C LEU A 598 27.05 -28.98 3.58
N LEU A 599 26.26 -28.22 2.82
CA LEU A 599 25.29 -28.77 1.87
C LEU A 599 26.00 -29.17 0.56
N PRO A 600 25.50 -30.18 -0.18
CA PRO A 600 26.13 -30.63 -1.41
C PRO A 600 25.91 -29.62 -2.56
N VAL A 601 27.00 -28.98 -3.01
CA VAL A 601 26.97 -27.94 -4.06
C VAL A 601 27.76 -28.34 -5.33
N SER A 602 28.25 -29.59 -5.41
CA SER A 602 29.11 -30.05 -6.52
C SER A 602 28.46 -29.83 -7.89
N ASP A 603 27.26 -30.38 -8.11
CA ASP A 603 26.55 -30.28 -9.40
C ASP A 603 26.30 -28.81 -9.83
N GLU A 604 26.10 -27.90 -8.88
CA GLU A 604 25.87 -26.48 -9.14
C GLU A 604 27.17 -25.79 -9.55
N LEU A 605 28.27 -26.10 -8.87
CA LEU A 605 29.60 -25.59 -9.19
C LEU A 605 30.11 -26.12 -10.53
N ASP A 606 29.88 -27.41 -10.83
CA ASP A 606 30.20 -28.04 -12.11
C ASP A 606 29.57 -27.24 -13.26
N LEU A 607 28.29 -26.91 -13.14
CA LEU A 607 27.55 -26.17 -14.17
C LEU A 607 28.02 -24.72 -14.31
N LEU A 608 28.33 -24.04 -13.20
CA LEU A 608 28.86 -22.67 -13.22
C LEU A 608 30.25 -22.61 -13.84
N ALA A 609 31.12 -23.54 -13.46
CA ALA A 609 32.47 -23.65 -13.97
C ALA A 609 32.49 -23.99 -15.46
N ALA A 610 31.50 -24.74 -15.97
CA ALA A 610 31.38 -25.04 -17.39
C ALA A 610 30.83 -23.86 -18.23
N THR A 611 30.04 -22.95 -17.66
CA THR A 611 29.25 -21.97 -18.44
C THR A 611 29.70 -20.52 -18.35
N LEU A 612 30.31 -20.12 -17.23
CA LEU A 612 30.61 -18.71 -16.93
C LEU A 612 32.06 -18.23 -17.19
N PRO A 613 33.13 -19.03 -17.07
CA PRO A 613 34.49 -18.49 -17.10
C PRO A 613 34.82 -17.70 -18.37
N GLU A 614 34.51 -18.25 -19.54
CA GLU A 614 34.78 -17.62 -20.83
C GLU A 614 34.02 -16.29 -20.97
N VAL A 615 32.70 -16.30 -20.78
CA VAL A 615 31.87 -15.10 -20.98
C VAL A 615 32.19 -13.99 -19.97
N LEU A 616 32.52 -14.33 -18.72
CA LEU A 616 32.94 -13.36 -17.70
C LEU A 616 34.27 -12.69 -18.07
N VAL A 617 35.23 -13.48 -18.55
CA VAL A 617 36.54 -12.98 -19.00
C VAL A 617 36.37 -12.06 -20.22
N CYS A 618 35.58 -12.46 -21.22
CA CYS A 618 35.31 -11.63 -22.39
C CYS A 618 34.72 -10.27 -22.00
N ILE A 619 33.67 -10.25 -21.16
CA ILE A 619 33.03 -9.01 -20.71
C ILE A 619 34.00 -8.12 -19.95
N LEU A 620 34.81 -8.68 -19.06
CA LEU A 620 35.79 -7.92 -18.31
C LEU A 620 36.82 -7.28 -19.25
N VAL A 621 37.34 -7.99 -20.24
CA VAL A 621 38.26 -7.42 -21.23
C VAL A 621 37.62 -6.26 -22.00
N GLU A 622 36.35 -6.40 -22.40
CA GLU A 622 35.63 -5.36 -23.13
C GLU A 622 35.33 -4.11 -22.27
N LEU A 623 34.86 -4.30 -21.04
CA LEU A 623 34.58 -3.20 -20.11
C LEU A 623 35.87 -2.45 -19.74
N LEU A 624 36.96 -3.17 -19.48
CA LEU A 624 38.27 -2.58 -19.22
C LEU A 624 38.79 -1.80 -20.44
N GLY A 625 38.52 -2.27 -21.66
CA GLY A 625 38.83 -1.55 -22.89
C GLY A 625 38.10 -0.21 -23.02
N ARG A 626 36.82 -0.13 -22.60
CA ARG A 626 36.01 1.10 -22.66
C ARG A 626 36.42 2.15 -21.64
N SER A 627 36.87 1.74 -20.45
CA SER A 627 37.33 2.66 -19.40
C SER A 627 38.57 3.46 -19.80
N HIS A 628 39.41 2.92 -20.68
CA HIS A 628 40.61 3.61 -21.18
C HIS A 628 40.35 4.59 -22.34
N SER A 629 39.19 4.51 -23.01
CA SER A 629 38.86 5.34 -24.19
C SER A 629 37.88 6.48 -23.93
N SER A 630 37.19 6.50 -22.78
CA SER A 630 36.10 7.46 -22.51
C SER A 630 36.60 8.72 -21.78
N THR A 631 36.42 9.90 -22.40
CA THR A 631 36.70 11.23 -21.81
C THR A 631 35.58 11.76 -20.92
N ASN A 632 34.46 11.04 -20.78
CA ASN A 632 33.30 11.45 -19.99
C ASN A 632 33.33 10.87 -18.56
N HIS A 633 33.50 11.74 -17.56
CA HIS A 633 33.62 11.35 -16.13
C HIS A 633 32.40 10.58 -15.58
N ARG A 634 31.16 10.89 -15.97
CA ARG A 634 29.95 10.17 -15.47
C ARG A 634 29.84 8.74 -16.01
N ALA A 635 30.08 8.54 -17.30
CA ALA A 635 30.08 7.22 -17.92
C ALA A 635 31.24 6.35 -17.40
N SER A 636 32.36 6.96 -17.03
CA SER A 636 33.51 6.30 -16.41
C SER A 636 33.18 5.75 -15.00
N HIS A 637 32.45 6.50 -14.17
CA HIS A 637 32.06 6.03 -12.83
C HIS A 637 31.09 4.85 -12.87
N GLU A 638 30.07 4.87 -13.73
CA GLU A 638 29.14 3.74 -13.89
C GLU A 638 29.84 2.48 -14.45
N ALA A 639 30.72 2.66 -15.44
CA ALA A 639 31.53 1.56 -15.97
C ALA A 639 32.46 0.95 -14.90
N THR A 640 33.05 1.79 -14.04
CA THR A 640 33.96 1.32 -12.97
C THR A 640 33.22 0.51 -11.91
N ASN A 641 31.99 0.89 -11.53
CA ASN A 641 31.18 0.13 -10.58
C ASN A 641 30.81 -1.26 -11.15
N ILE A 642 30.37 -1.31 -12.41
CA ILE A 642 30.00 -2.56 -13.07
C ILE A 642 31.22 -3.50 -13.20
N VAL A 643 32.40 -2.96 -13.56
CA VAL A 643 33.65 -3.74 -13.60
C VAL A 643 33.93 -4.39 -12.25
N GLY A 644 33.77 -3.65 -11.14
CA GLY A 644 33.97 -4.18 -9.79
C GLY A 644 33.07 -5.38 -9.46
N GLU A 645 31.80 -5.33 -9.88
CA GLU A 645 30.85 -6.44 -9.66
C GLU A 645 31.23 -7.69 -10.48
N TYR A 646 31.64 -7.54 -11.73
CA TYR A 646 32.09 -8.66 -12.57
C TYR A 646 33.43 -9.24 -12.11
N VAL A 647 34.35 -8.40 -11.62
CA VAL A 647 35.59 -8.87 -10.99
C VAL A 647 35.26 -9.71 -9.76
N SER A 648 34.32 -9.26 -8.92
CA SER A 648 33.87 -10.03 -7.76
C SER A 648 33.27 -11.38 -8.16
N CYS A 649 32.45 -11.41 -9.22
CA CYS A 649 31.88 -12.64 -9.77
C CYS A 649 32.96 -13.61 -10.27
N LEU A 650 33.93 -13.12 -11.07
CA LEU A 650 35.03 -13.93 -11.59
C LEU A 650 35.90 -14.50 -10.46
N LEU A 651 36.32 -13.66 -9.50
CA LEU A 651 37.14 -14.10 -8.36
C LEU A 651 36.38 -15.10 -7.48
N SER A 652 35.07 -14.90 -7.30
CA SER A 652 34.22 -15.82 -6.53
C SER A 652 34.09 -17.17 -7.23
N LEU A 653 33.98 -17.20 -8.56
CA LEU A 653 33.95 -18.44 -9.34
C LEU A 653 35.27 -19.18 -9.25
N LEU A 654 36.38 -18.52 -9.62
CA LEU A 654 37.72 -19.12 -9.64
C LEU A 654 38.12 -19.67 -8.27
N ARG A 655 37.79 -18.97 -7.19
CA ARG A 655 38.06 -19.43 -5.82
C ARG A 655 37.32 -20.71 -5.43
N GLN A 656 36.17 -20.98 -6.04
CA GLN A 656 35.33 -22.15 -5.76
C GLN A 656 35.60 -23.31 -6.72
N MET A 657 36.36 -23.09 -7.79
CA MET A 657 36.75 -24.15 -8.72
C MET A 657 37.81 -25.07 -8.09
N ALA A 658 37.72 -26.36 -8.40
CA ALA A 658 38.66 -27.39 -7.99
C ALA A 658 39.43 -27.91 -9.22
N ASP A 659 40.42 -28.77 -9.01
CA ASP A 659 41.28 -29.34 -10.05
C ASP A 659 40.48 -29.91 -11.24
N THR A 660 39.40 -30.64 -10.94
CA THR A 660 38.51 -31.24 -11.96
C THR A 660 37.81 -30.19 -12.82
N HIS A 661 37.36 -29.10 -12.22
CA HIS A 661 36.69 -28.01 -12.93
C HIS A 661 37.65 -27.30 -13.89
N PHE A 662 38.90 -27.07 -13.48
CA PHE A 662 39.92 -26.47 -14.34
C PHE A 662 40.29 -27.39 -15.50
N GLN A 663 40.43 -28.70 -15.26
CA GLN A 663 40.68 -29.68 -16.32
C GLN A 663 39.56 -29.69 -17.36
N GLN A 664 38.30 -29.77 -16.92
CA GLN A 664 37.13 -29.75 -17.82
C GLN A 664 37.03 -28.46 -18.62
N LEU A 665 37.30 -27.29 -17.99
CA LEU A 665 37.32 -26.01 -18.68
C LEU A 665 38.37 -26.02 -19.82
N LEU A 666 39.58 -26.49 -19.53
CA LEU A 666 40.67 -26.52 -20.52
C LEU A 666 40.39 -27.52 -21.65
N GLU A 667 39.79 -28.68 -21.34
CA GLU A 667 39.37 -29.69 -22.31
C GLU A 667 38.17 -29.24 -23.18
N SER A 668 37.34 -28.32 -22.68
CA SER A 668 36.16 -27.82 -23.41
C SER A 668 36.51 -27.02 -24.67
N PHE A 669 37.73 -26.47 -24.76
CA PHE A 669 38.18 -25.72 -25.92
C PHE A 669 38.59 -26.66 -27.06
N GLY A 670 37.69 -26.88 -28.01
CA GLY A 670 37.93 -27.76 -29.16
C GLY A 670 38.99 -27.28 -30.16
N ASN A 671 39.48 -26.04 -30.04
CA ASN A 671 40.52 -25.48 -30.91
C ASN A 671 41.63 -24.80 -30.09
N ARG A 672 42.88 -25.09 -30.45
CA ARG A 672 44.09 -24.46 -29.89
C ARG A 672 44.05 -22.93 -29.98
N GLU A 673 43.47 -22.38 -31.05
CA GLU A 673 43.32 -20.94 -31.24
C GLU A 673 42.33 -20.31 -30.24
N HIS A 674 41.20 -20.96 -29.97
CA HIS A 674 40.25 -20.47 -28.97
C HIS A 674 40.82 -20.53 -27.55
N LEU A 675 41.52 -21.63 -27.21
CA LEU A 675 42.23 -21.74 -25.94
C LEU A 675 43.30 -20.65 -25.81
N ARG A 676 44.02 -20.35 -26.89
CA ARG A 676 45.01 -19.26 -26.93
C ARG A 676 44.36 -17.91 -26.60
N GLU A 677 43.24 -17.59 -27.23
CA GLU A 677 42.51 -16.34 -27.02
C GLU A 677 42.01 -16.23 -25.58
N PHE A 678 41.40 -17.29 -25.04
CA PHE A 678 40.95 -17.32 -23.65
C PHE A 678 42.11 -17.07 -22.67
N LEU A 679 43.24 -17.78 -22.83
CA LEU A 679 44.42 -17.60 -21.99
C LEU A 679 44.98 -16.17 -22.05
N GLN A 680 45.03 -15.57 -23.24
CA GLN A 680 45.45 -14.17 -23.38
C GLN A 680 44.50 -13.20 -22.69
N GLN A 681 43.18 -13.43 -22.83
CA GLN A 681 42.17 -12.59 -22.21
C GLN A 681 42.20 -12.68 -20.68
N ILE A 682 42.27 -13.88 -20.10
CA ILE A 682 42.31 -14.04 -18.65
C ILE A 682 43.60 -13.47 -18.05
N PHE A 683 44.76 -13.64 -18.70
CA PHE A 683 46.00 -13.01 -18.27
C PHE A 683 45.94 -11.48 -18.37
N ARG A 684 45.29 -10.93 -19.39
CA ARG A 684 45.06 -9.48 -19.47
C ARG A 684 44.22 -8.96 -18.30
N VAL A 685 43.17 -9.70 -17.92
CA VAL A 685 42.35 -9.36 -16.73
C VAL A 685 43.21 -9.43 -15.45
N PHE A 686 44.05 -10.46 -15.30
CA PHE A 686 44.94 -10.59 -14.14
C PHE A 686 46.00 -9.47 -14.08
N GLN A 687 46.63 -9.13 -15.21
CA GLN A 687 47.58 -8.02 -15.29
C GLN A 687 46.93 -6.70 -14.89
N TYR A 688 45.68 -6.47 -15.30
CA TYR A 688 44.90 -5.35 -14.81
C TYR A 688 44.81 -5.45 -13.28
N LEU A 689 44.18 -6.49 -12.72
CA LEU A 689 43.94 -6.65 -11.28
C LEU A 689 45.19 -6.58 -10.37
N LEU A 690 46.37 -6.89 -10.91
CA LEU A 690 47.65 -6.80 -10.20
C LEU A 690 48.25 -5.38 -10.18
N GLN A 691 47.64 -4.40 -10.84
CA GLN A 691 48.12 -3.01 -10.81
C GLN A 691 48.01 -2.39 -9.41
N PRO A 692 48.98 -1.54 -9.02
CA PRO A 692 49.07 -1.02 -7.65
C PRO A 692 47.89 -0.14 -7.26
N ASP A 693 47.20 0.49 -8.20
CA ASP A 693 46.20 1.52 -7.93
C ASP A 693 44.74 1.03 -8.03
N ILE A 694 44.49 -0.26 -8.26
CA ILE A 694 43.12 -0.79 -8.45
C ILE A 694 42.28 -0.79 -7.17
N TYR A 695 42.90 -1.09 -6.04
CA TYR A 695 42.24 -1.04 -4.75
C TYR A 695 42.76 0.16 -3.94
N PRO A 696 41.96 0.75 -3.05
CA PRO A 696 42.50 1.68 -2.05
C PRO A 696 43.67 1.05 -1.25
N ARG A 697 44.60 1.87 -0.75
CA ARG A 697 45.80 1.38 -0.05
C ARG A 697 45.48 0.65 1.26
N ASP A 698 44.34 0.97 1.86
CA ASP A 698 43.77 0.38 3.07
C ASP A 698 43.06 -0.97 2.82
N TRP A 699 42.79 -1.34 1.56
CA TRP A 699 42.11 -2.59 1.19
C TRP A 699 43.07 -3.78 1.04
N MET A 700 43.99 -3.95 2.00
CA MET A 700 45.00 -5.00 1.96
C MET A 700 44.40 -6.41 1.94
N ALA A 701 43.30 -6.65 2.66
CA ALA A 701 42.63 -7.94 2.67
C ALA A 701 42.10 -8.34 1.28
N MET A 702 41.48 -7.40 0.54
CA MET A 702 41.01 -7.66 -0.81
C MET A 702 42.19 -7.92 -1.76
N ARG A 703 43.27 -7.14 -1.66
CA ARG A 703 44.50 -7.37 -2.45
C ARG A 703 45.07 -8.78 -2.21
N THR A 704 45.17 -9.21 -0.95
CA THR A 704 45.66 -10.55 -0.60
C THR A 704 44.75 -11.66 -1.16
N VAL A 705 43.43 -11.51 -1.04
CA VAL A 705 42.48 -12.49 -1.57
C VAL A 705 42.58 -12.57 -3.10
N THR A 706 42.60 -11.44 -3.78
CA THR A 706 42.74 -11.38 -5.25
C THR A 706 44.05 -12.03 -5.69
N ASN A 707 45.18 -11.70 -5.05
CA ASN A 707 46.48 -12.30 -5.37
C ASN A 707 46.48 -13.82 -5.16
N ASN A 708 45.91 -14.31 -4.05
CA ASN A 708 45.84 -15.74 -3.77
C ASN A 708 45.03 -16.49 -4.85
N VAL A 709 43.86 -15.95 -5.22
CA VAL A 709 43.02 -16.54 -6.28
C VAL A 709 43.77 -16.56 -7.63
N ILE A 710 44.44 -15.47 -7.99
CA ILE A 710 45.21 -15.40 -9.24
C ILE A 710 46.37 -16.41 -9.24
N ILE A 711 47.18 -16.47 -8.17
CA ILE A 711 48.31 -17.42 -8.05
C ILE A 711 47.81 -18.86 -8.20
N THR A 712 46.76 -19.21 -7.44
CA THR A 712 46.17 -20.55 -7.47
C THR A 712 45.64 -20.88 -8.86
N THR A 713 44.93 -19.95 -9.51
CA THR A 713 44.42 -20.14 -10.88
C THR A 713 45.56 -20.29 -11.89
N MET A 714 46.63 -19.49 -11.78
CA MET A 714 47.79 -19.58 -12.67
C MET A 714 48.52 -20.92 -12.57
N GLN A 715 48.58 -21.52 -11.38
CA GLN A 715 49.13 -22.87 -11.20
C GLN A 715 48.34 -23.90 -12.02
N TYR A 716 47.01 -23.86 -12.01
CA TYR A 716 46.19 -24.75 -12.84
C TYR A 716 46.33 -24.48 -14.34
N LEU A 717 46.36 -23.22 -14.75
CA LEU A 717 46.53 -22.85 -16.17
C LEU A 717 47.92 -23.17 -16.72
N SER A 718 48.94 -23.29 -15.86
CA SER A 718 50.31 -23.61 -16.26
C SER A 718 50.42 -24.98 -16.97
N SER A 719 49.61 -25.96 -16.55
CA SER A 719 49.58 -27.29 -17.16
C SER A 719 49.16 -27.24 -18.64
N ALA A 720 48.14 -26.42 -18.96
CA ALA A 720 47.70 -26.22 -20.34
C ALA A 720 48.74 -25.46 -21.18
N LEU A 721 49.42 -24.47 -20.59
CA LEU A 721 50.50 -23.75 -21.25
C LEU A 721 51.64 -24.69 -21.64
N HIS A 722 52.10 -25.53 -20.72
CA HIS A 722 53.18 -26.49 -20.97
C HIS A 722 52.78 -27.49 -22.05
N THR A 723 51.58 -28.06 -21.95
CA THR A 723 51.11 -29.13 -22.84
C THR A 723 50.84 -28.63 -24.26
N HIS A 724 50.20 -27.47 -24.43
CA HIS A 724 49.72 -27.01 -25.75
C HIS A 724 50.56 -25.89 -26.39
N PHE A 725 51.40 -25.18 -25.63
CA PHE A 725 52.07 -23.96 -26.13
C PHE A 725 53.57 -23.88 -25.80
N VAL A 726 54.16 -24.91 -25.19
CA VAL A 726 55.61 -24.96 -24.91
C VAL A 726 56.27 -26.18 -25.57
N ASN A 727 55.69 -27.37 -25.46
CA ASN A 727 56.37 -28.61 -25.86
C ASN A 727 56.53 -28.79 -27.39
N ASP A 728 55.49 -28.53 -28.19
CA ASP A 728 55.52 -28.83 -29.65
C ASP A 728 55.60 -27.59 -30.55
N SER A 729 55.09 -26.43 -30.11
CA SER A 729 55.36 -25.14 -30.77
C SER A 729 55.13 -23.96 -29.83
N PHE A 730 56.18 -23.17 -29.58
CA PHE A 730 56.15 -22.07 -28.62
C PHE A 730 55.30 -20.89 -29.11
N ASP A 731 54.29 -20.49 -28.33
CA ASP A 731 53.52 -19.26 -28.60
C ASP A 731 54.05 -18.10 -27.75
N PHE A 732 54.81 -17.21 -28.40
CA PHE A 732 55.46 -16.08 -27.74
C PHE A 732 54.47 -15.14 -27.04
N LYS A 733 53.27 -14.91 -27.60
CA LYS A 733 52.32 -13.93 -27.05
C LYS A 733 51.69 -14.43 -25.75
N VAL A 734 51.33 -15.71 -25.68
CA VAL A 734 50.76 -16.30 -24.46
C VAL A 734 51.85 -16.42 -23.39
N GLY A 735 53.02 -16.93 -23.76
CA GLY A 735 54.16 -17.07 -22.85
C GLY A 735 54.60 -15.73 -22.24
N GLN A 736 54.66 -14.67 -23.04
CA GLN A 736 54.95 -13.32 -22.56
C GLN A 736 53.88 -12.81 -21.58
N SER A 737 52.59 -13.04 -21.89
CA SER A 737 51.48 -12.59 -21.03
C SER A 737 51.48 -13.30 -19.67
N TYR A 738 51.78 -14.61 -19.66
CA TYR A 738 51.95 -15.39 -18.44
C TYR A 738 53.14 -14.92 -17.60
N ASN A 739 54.31 -14.74 -18.23
CA ASN A 739 55.50 -14.26 -17.53
C ASN A 739 55.29 -12.86 -16.93
N CYS A 740 54.59 -11.97 -17.64
CA CYS A 740 54.27 -10.64 -17.13
C CYS A 740 53.38 -10.69 -15.87
N CYS A 741 52.42 -11.63 -15.80
CA CYS A 741 51.66 -11.86 -14.57
C CYS A 741 52.57 -12.34 -13.42
N CYS A 742 53.49 -13.27 -13.69
CA CYS A 742 54.46 -13.76 -12.71
C CYS A 742 55.38 -12.65 -12.18
N ASP A 743 55.89 -11.78 -13.08
CA ASP A 743 56.77 -10.65 -12.72
C ASP A 743 56.05 -9.59 -11.89
N LEU A 744 54.80 -9.30 -12.23
CA LEU A 744 53.95 -8.42 -11.42
C LEU A 744 53.72 -9.02 -10.03
N GLN A 745 53.50 -10.33 -9.92
CA GLN A 745 53.32 -11.01 -8.64
C GLN A 745 54.59 -11.07 -7.78
N THR A 746 55.79 -11.23 -8.35
CA THR A 746 57.05 -11.22 -7.59
C THR A 746 57.35 -9.85 -7.00
N SER A 747 56.98 -8.78 -7.69
CA SER A 747 57.04 -7.41 -7.16
C SER A 747 56.18 -7.24 -5.89
N TYR A 748 55.04 -7.93 -5.79
CA TYR A 748 54.18 -7.93 -4.59
C TYR A 748 54.49 -9.01 -3.55
N SER A 749 55.05 -10.15 -3.97
CA SER A 749 55.48 -11.21 -3.03
C SER A 749 56.58 -10.70 -2.11
N TYR A 750 57.45 -9.81 -2.60
CA TYR A 750 58.42 -9.09 -1.76
C TYR A 750 57.75 -8.23 -0.67
N VAL A 751 56.57 -7.65 -0.95
CA VAL A 751 55.79 -6.86 0.01
C VAL A 751 55.01 -7.76 0.99
N LEU A 752 54.53 -8.91 0.52
CA LEU A 752 53.84 -9.92 1.34
C LEU A 752 54.80 -10.68 2.27
N GLU A 753 56.02 -11.00 1.84
CA GLU A 753 57.07 -11.55 2.74
C GLU A 753 57.49 -10.53 3.79
N VAL A 754 57.59 -9.23 3.43
CA VAL A 754 57.86 -8.14 4.39
C VAL A 754 56.69 -7.95 5.36
N LEU A 755 55.44 -8.11 4.93
CA LEU A 755 54.25 -8.00 5.78
C LEU A 755 54.00 -9.26 6.62
N GLN A 756 54.29 -10.47 6.12
CA GLN A 756 54.26 -11.72 6.89
C GLN A 756 55.38 -11.77 7.92
N SER A 757 56.57 -11.25 7.60
CA SER A 757 57.66 -11.10 8.58
C SER A 757 57.33 -10.05 9.64
N LEU A 758 56.66 -8.94 9.28
CA LEU A 758 56.11 -7.97 10.24
C LEU A 758 54.93 -8.54 11.07
N GLN A 759 54.05 -9.34 10.48
CA GLN A 759 52.99 -10.07 11.20
C GLN A 759 53.59 -11.09 12.16
N SER A 760 54.62 -11.84 11.76
CA SER A 760 55.27 -12.83 12.63
C SER A 760 55.97 -12.19 13.84
N MET A 761 56.45 -10.94 13.72
CA MET A 761 56.94 -10.14 14.86
C MET A 761 55.82 -9.58 15.76
N LEU A 762 54.62 -9.34 15.23
CA LEU A 762 53.47 -8.83 15.98
C LEU A 762 52.58 -9.93 16.58
N TYR A 763 52.68 -11.17 16.08
CA TYR A 763 51.91 -12.34 16.55
C TYR A 763 52.44 -12.99 17.84
N GLY A 764 53.48 -12.44 18.45
CA GLY A 764 53.95 -12.86 19.79
C GLY A 764 53.11 -12.35 20.97
N SER A 765 52.18 -11.40 20.76
CA SER A 765 51.62 -10.63 21.89
C SER A 765 50.11 -10.42 21.93
N CYS A 766 49.32 -10.79 20.89
CA CYS A 766 47.91 -10.36 20.81
C CYS A 766 46.88 -11.44 20.38
N PHE A 767 47.12 -12.73 20.67
CA PHE A 767 46.11 -13.79 20.42
C PHE A 767 45.20 -14.13 21.61
N TYR A 768 45.10 -13.27 22.64
CA TYR A 768 44.28 -13.57 23.82
C TYR A 768 43.22 -12.52 24.19
N ILE A 769 43.07 -11.41 23.44
CA ILE A 769 42.11 -10.35 23.80
C ILE A 769 41.39 -9.81 22.56
N CYS A 770 40.43 -10.58 22.02
CA CYS A 770 39.27 -10.08 21.26
C CYS A 770 38.23 -11.19 20.95
N SER A 771 37.98 -12.10 21.90
CA SER A 771 36.79 -12.99 21.88
C SER A 771 35.73 -12.63 22.93
N LYS A 772 35.78 -11.41 23.47
CA LYS A 772 34.73 -10.87 24.35
C LYS A 772 34.44 -9.41 23.98
N HIS A 773 33.65 -9.21 22.92
CA HIS A 773 32.61 -8.19 22.83
C HIS A 773 32.07 -8.13 21.39
N LEU A 774 31.10 -9.00 21.12
CA LEU A 774 29.99 -8.83 20.18
C LEU A 774 29.04 -10.02 20.39
N LEU A 775 28.33 -9.92 21.51
CA LEU A 775 26.99 -10.46 21.72
C LEU A 775 26.04 -9.26 21.59
#